data_AF-A0A4Q2V379-F1
#
_entry.id   AF-A0A4Q2V379-F1
#
_cell.length_a   1.000
_cell.length_b   1.000
_cell.length_c   1.000
_cell.angle_alpha   90.00
_cell.angle_beta   90.00
_cell.angle_gamma   90.00
#
_symmetry.space_group_name_H-M   'P 1'
#
loop_
_entity.id
_entity.type
_entity.pdbx_description
1 polymer ?
#
loop_
_entity_poly.entity_id
_entity_poly.type
_entity_poly.pdbx_seq_one_letter_code
_entity_poly.pdbx_strand_id
1 'polypeptide(L)'
;MPGSGTFSTRLMPRKACWLWRQDAEAAFKGSDTTWKKKLRDFEHWQRQKGNDREIRFSKSSESGERNLSKLEIARQEGSVEISRWESFDPKAPLHHFSFADSKMMQQRDLDNLVLRLNPKKVQPWLIDALRRGLGVHHAGMNLQYRRIVEMLFRKGYLRLVVATGTLALGINMPCKTVVFSGDSVFLSPQNYRQASGRAGRRGFDLLGNVVFNGINRDRVHEIMSSRLPALKGQFPIPTTLVLCLFVLLSGTNSNEFAVNAVKVLLSQARLYLGGPDAEMSIKHHLRFSIEYLRRQNLLSMDGVPVHFAGLVGHLYFTENAVFAFHSLLRGGYFHKLCKDIDSARERVLREMMLVLSHLFNRIPIQQTAKLLEVVESSSSDIFLNRLPAAAEQLFVRHNRETLLIFKDYVYSYINAHLQDLPDRTLPLTRIPIGPEKGCRLTSDPPPVIRSPFAALSGFTDEFDSIKEMCSTVRDGVFLEESAIPYLPIWPNDTSVELNAYLYDFFKHGSLKVLVRDNLIKRSDVWFHLKDFSLVLKTIVTSLKGVLDSRGGFYMQDLDDDDNMSDMSEGDDKAISKVVEVQKPAEESDISQALAKNKVKAEVPDSWNDESEASASESEESMPGSDIVGSSAAKEAVAIQSEFDNGCGLMQVLRAFELLEAEFADKFYKIGA
;
A
#
# COMPACT_ATOMS: atom_id res chain seq x y z
N MET A 1 -9.07 -3.15 -49.79
CA MET A 1 -7.85 -3.66 -49.10
C MET A 1 -6.66 -3.00 -49.78
N PRO A 2 -5.86 -2.20 -49.06
CA PRO A 2 -5.00 -2.68 -47.97
C PRO A 2 -5.02 -1.81 -46.68
N GLY A 3 -4.58 -2.40 -45.55
CA GLY A 3 -3.78 -1.68 -44.56
C GLY A 3 -4.46 -1.16 -43.28
N SER A 4 -5.23 -1.97 -42.55
CA SER A 4 -5.64 -1.66 -41.17
C SER A 4 -4.49 -1.90 -40.19
N GLY A 5 -3.57 -0.92 -40.10
CA GLY A 5 -2.57 -0.86 -39.03
C GLY A 5 -3.25 -0.49 -37.70
N THR A 6 -3.37 -1.47 -36.81
CA THR A 6 -3.85 -1.28 -35.44
C THR A 6 -2.90 -0.34 -34.68
N PHE A 7 -3.33 0.92 -34.51
CA PHE A 7 -2.67 1.88 -33.64
C PHE A 7 -2.69 1.37 -32.19
N SER A 8 -1.52 1.00 -31.67
CA SER A 8 -1.31 0.67 -30.26
C SER A 8 -1.46 1.94 -29.41
N THR A 9 -2.60 2.07 -28.71
CA THR A 9 -3.08 3.30 -28.07
C THR A 9 -2.61 3.55 -26.63
N ARG A 10 -1.69 2.76 -26.06
CA ARG A 10 -1.45 2.78 -24.59
C ARG A 10 -0.19 3.51 -24.08
N LEU A 11 0.69 4.03 -24.94
CA LEU A 11 1.85 4.86 -24.51
C LEU A 11 2.03 6.16 -25.31
N MET A 12 1.27 6.33 -26.38
CA MET A 12 1.43 7.42 -27.36
C MET A 12 1.18 8.84 -26.81
N PRO A 13 0.18 9.15 -25.96
CA PRO A 13 -0.15 10.55 -25.70
C PRO A 13 0.94 11.34 -24.96
N ARG A 14 1.75 10.68 -24.11
CA ARG A 14 2.71 11.34 -23.21
C ARG A 14 3.98 11.83 -23.93
N LYS A 15 4.50 11.06 -24.88
CA LYS A 15 5.66 11.45 -25.69
C LYS A 15 5.26 12.11 -27.01
N ALA A 16 4.11 11.74 -27.60
CA ALA A 16 3.73 12.24 -28.92
C ALA A 16 3.45 13.74 -28.94
N CYS A 17 2.81 14.30 -27.90
CA CYS A 17 2.56 15.75 -27.86
C CYS A 17 3.86 16.57 -27.76
N TRP A 18 4.87 16.05 -27.04
CA TRP A 18 6.19 16.66 -26.93
C TRP A 18 7.02 16.50 -28.22
N LEU A 19 7.10 15.28 -28.78
CA LEU A 19 7.81 15.01 -30.03
C LEU A 19 7.25 15.85 -31.17
N TRP A 20 5.92 15.89 -31.32
CA TRP A 20 5.26 16.65 -32.38
C TRP A 20 5.61 18.14 -32.32
N ARG A 21 5.76 18.74 -31.13
CA ARG A 21 6.16 20.15 -31.00
C ARG A 21 7.64 20.38 -31.28
N GLN A 22 8.52 19.45 -30.92
CA GLN A 22 9.94 19.56 -31.29
C GLN A 22 10.09 19.46 -32.82
N ASP A 23 9.39 18.53 -33.45
CA ASP A 23 9.40 18.35 -34.89
C ASP A 23 8.80 19.56 -35.61
N ALA A 24 7.69 20.12 -35.09
CA ALA A 24 7.08 21.33 -35.62
C ALA A 24 7.97 22.57 -35.43
N GLU A 25 8.65 22.70 -34.28
CA GLU A 25 9.61 23.79 -34.04
C GLU A 25 10.82 23.65 -34.96
N ALA A 26 11.36 22.44 -35.15
CA ALA A 26 12.47 22.19 -36.06
C ALA A 26 12.08 22.49 -37.52
N ALA A 27 10.89 22.06 -37.94
CA ALA A 27 10.33 22.38 -39.25
C ALA A 27 10.14 23.90 -39.44
N PHE A 28 9.67 24.60 -38.41
CA PHE A 28 9.54 26.06 -38.43
C PHE A 28 10.89 26.77 -38.51
N LYS A 29 11.87 26.38 -37.68
CA LYS A 29 13.23 26.92 -37.74
C LYS A 29 13.89 26.66 -39.10
N GLY A 30 13.53 25.57 -39.78
CA GLY A 30 14.01 25.22 -41.11
C GLY A 30 13.31 25.96 -42.26
N SER A 31 12.04 26.33 -42.14
CA SER A 31 11.25 26.97 -43.20
C SER A 31 11.21 28.49 -43.11
N ASP A 32 11.24 29.06 -41.91
CA ASP A 32 11.00 30.49 -41.71
C ASP A 32 12.21 31.38 -42.09
N THR A 33 11.95 32.41 -42.88
CA THR A 33 12.96 33.35 -43.36
C THR A 33 13.36 34.38 -42.30
N THR A 34 12.44 34.70 -41.36
CA THR A 34 12.70 35.68 -40.30
C THR A 34 13.63 35.10 -39.22
N TRP A 35 13.43 33.82 -38.86
CA TRP A 35 14.31 33.12 -37.94
C TRP A 35 15.73 32.93 -38.52
N LYS A 36 15.85 32.58 -39.80
CA LYS A 36 17.16 32.51 -40.49
C LYS A 36 17.88 33.85 -40.54
N LYS A 37 17.16 34.96 -40.68
CA LYS A 37 17.75 36.30 -40.58
C LYS A 37 18.28 36.57 -39.17
N LYS A 38 17.50 36.29 -38.13
CA LYS A 38 17.93 36.43 -36.73
C LYS A 38 19.16 35.58 -36.38
N LEU A 39 19.24 34.35 -36.89
CA LEU A 39 20.40 33.46 -36.73
C LEU A 39 21.66 34.07 -37.37
N ARG A 40 21.54 34.59 -38.60
CA ARG A 40 22.65 35.27 -39.28
C ARG A 40 23.11 36.53 -38.54
N ASP A 41 22.16 37.33 -38.04
CA ASP A 41 22.46 38.54 -37.26
C ASP A 41 23.18 38.18 -35.95
N PHE A 42 22.77 37.08 -35.29
CA PHE A 42 23.42 36.56 -34.08
C PHE A 42 24.83 36.00 -34.36
N GLU A 43 25.01 35.23 -35.42
CA GLU A 43 26.33 34.72 -35.84
C GLU A 43 27.29 35.86 -36.18
N HIS A 44 26.78 36.91 -36.84
CA HIS A 44 27.53 38.11 -37.14
C HIS A 44 27.97 38.83 -35.86
N TRP A 45 27.06 38.96 -34.88
CA TRP A 45 27.40 39.50 -33.57
C TRP A 45 28.41 38.64 -32.81
N GLN A 46 28.32 37.30 -32.85
CA GLN A 46 29.30 36.42 -32.21
C GLN A 46 30.70 36.59 -32.80
N ARG A 47 30.80 36.72 -34.14
CA ARG A 47 32.07 37.01 -34.82
C ARG A 47 32.61 38.39 -34.41
N GLN A 48 31.75 39.41 -34.33
CA GLN A 48 32.14 40.74 -33.87
C GLN A 48 32.60 40.74 -32.40
N LYS A 49 31.93 40.01 -31.52
CA LYS A 49 32.32 39.86 -30.11
C LYS A 49 33.67 39.15 -29.95
N GLY A 50 33.94 38.15 -30.81
CA GLY A 50 35.24 37.49 -30.89
C GLY A 50 36.35 38.47 -31.29
N ASN A 51 36.13 39.22 -32.37
CA ASN A 51 37.08 40.24 -32.86
C ASN A 51 37.28 41.38 -31.86
N ASP A 52 36.23 41.88 -31.20
CA ASP A 52 36.35 42.93 -30.18
C ASP A 52 37.09 42.46 -28.91
N ARG A 53 36.98 41.17 -28.54
CA ARG A 53 37.79 40.58 -27.47
C ARG A 53 39.26 40.50 -27.86
N GLU A 54 39.58 40.15 -29.10
CA GLU A 54 40.96 40.16 -29.63
C GLU A 54 41.53 41.58 -29.73
N ILE A 55 40.72 42.57 -30.13
CA ILE A 55 41.12 43.99 -30.17
C ILE A 55 41.32 44.58 -28.76
N ARG A 56 40.52 44.17 -27.76
CA ARG A 56 40.74 44.57 -26.36
C ARG A 56 41.97 43.93 -25.75
N PHE A 57 42.26 42.65 -26.06
CA PHE A 57 43.47 41.98 -25.60
C PHE A 57 44.74 42.61 -26.21
N SER A 58 44.73 42.95 -27.50
CA SER A 58 45.86 43.63 -28.16
C SER A 58 46.11 45.05 -27.61
N LYS A 59 45.07 45.85 -27.37
CA LYS A 59 45.20 47.20 -26.76
C LYS A 59 45.65 47.20 -25.29
N SER A 60 45.43 46.12 -24.55
CA SER A 60 45.89 46.01 -23.15
C SER A 60 47.42 45.85 -23.01
N SER A 61 48.11 45.52 -24.11
CA SER A 61 49.58 45.39 -24.11
C SER A 61 50.31 46.72 -24.38
N GLU A 62 49.61 47.80 -24.75
CA GLU A 62 50.23 49.02 -25.26
C GLU A 62 49.89 50.33 -24.50
N SER A 63 49.20 50.27 -23.35
CA SER A 63 48.96 51.49 -22.55
C SER A 63 49.33 51.32 -21.08
N GLY A 64 50.30 52.12 -20.65
CA GLY A 64 50.88 52.12 -19.31
C GLY A 64 49.90 52.43 -18.18
N GLU A 65 50.28 51.95 -17.00
CA GLU A 65 49.55 51.92 -15.73
C GLU A 65 48.78 53.22 -15.39
N ARG A 66 47.44 53.13 -15.38
CA ARG A 66 46.59 53.96 -14.52
C ARG A 66 45.68 53.05 -13.71
N ASN A 67 45.89 53.01 -12.39
CA ASN A 67 45.00 52.34 -11.45
C ASN A 67 43.65 53.08 -11.42
N LEU A 68 42.63 52.49 -12.04
CA LEU A 68 41.25 52.98 -12.00
C LEU A 68 40.69 52.85 -10.58
N SER A 69 39.96 53.87 -10.11
CA SER A 69 39.31 53.84 -8.80
C SER A 69 38.21 52.77 -8.77
N LYS A 70 37.97 52.13 -7.61
CA LYS A 70 36.89 51.13 -7.44
C LYS A 70 35.51 51.65 -7.88
N LEU A 71 35.30 52.96 -7.76
CA LEU A 71 34.07 53.65 -8.16
C LEU A 71 33.99 53.82 -9.69
N GLU A 72 35.11 54.08 -10.37
CA GLU A 72 35.21 54.09 -11.84
C GLU A 72 34.90 52.70 -12.43
N ILE A 73 35.43 51.65 -11.82
CA ILE A 73 35.21 50.25 -12.25
C ILE A 73 33.72 49.90 -12.11
N ALA A 74 33.09 50.21 -10.97
CA ALA A 74 31.66 49.99 -10.76
C ALA A 74 30.79 50.82 -11.73
N ARG A 75 31.24 52.03 -12.10
CA ARG A 75 30.55 52.91 -13.06
C ARG A 75 30.74 52.45 -14.51
N GLN A 76 31.87 51.82 -14.84
CA GLN A 76 32.11 51.19 -16.13
C GLN A 76 31.34 49.86 -16.25
N GLU A 77 31.33 49.02 -15.21
CA GLU A 77 30.53 47.80 -15.16
C GLU A 77 29.02 48.09 -15.23
N GLY A 78 28.56 49.18 -14.60
CA GLY A 78 27.17 49.62 -14.66
C GLY A 78 26.76 50.32 -15.97
N SER A 79 27.72 50.70 -16.84
CA SER A 79 27.45 51.36 -18.13
C SER A 79 27.64 50.45 -19.35
N VAL A 80 28.01 49.18 -19.16
CA VAL A 80 27.92 48.18 -20.22
C VAL A 80 26.45 47.84 -20.46
N GLU A 81 25.88 48.41 -21.52
CA GLU A 81 24.61 47.92 -22.04
C GLU A 81 24.77 46.43 -22.40
N ILE A 82 24.13 45.56 -21.62
CA ILE A 82 24.03 44.14 -21.91
C ILE A 82 23.42 44.02 -23.30
N SER A 83 24.23 43.61 -24.27
CA SER A 83 23.79 43.54 -25.66
C SER A 83 22.58 42.60 -25.75
N ARG A 84 21.57 42.98 -26.53
CA ARG A 84 20.36 42.16 -26.77
C ARG A 84 20.68 40.70 -27.13
N TRP A 85 21.86 40.45 -27.71
CA TRP A 85 22.32 39.14 -28.14
C TRP A 85 23.02 38.32 -27.04
N GLU A 86 23.44 38.92 -25.92
CA GLU A 86 24.08 38.16 -24.82
C GLU A 86 23.12 37.23 -24.09
N SER A 87 21.83 37.56 -24.09
CA SER A 87 20.76 36.71 -23.54
C SER A 87 20.09 35.84 -24.60
N PHE A 88 20.52 35.92 -25.86
CA PHE A 88 19.93 35.15 -26.95
C PHE A 88 20.53 33.74 -27.01
N ASP A 89 19.72 32.73 -26.72
CA ASP A 89 20.07 31.32 -26.90
C ASP A 89 19.34 30.73 -28.12
N PRO A 90 20.06 30.36 -29.20
CA PRO A 90 19.47 29.74 -30.40
C PRO A 90 18.79 28.38 -30.12
N LYS A 91 19.22 27.69 -29.05
CA LYS A 91 18.70 26.36 -28.66
C LYS A 91 17.51 26.46 -27.72
N ALA A 92 17.21 27.64 -27.18
CA ALA A 92 16.06 27.82 -26.32
C ALA A 92 14.73 27.58 -27.09
N PRO A 93 13.70 27.04 -26.41
CA PRO A 93 12.39 26.89 -27.02
C PRO A 93 11.81 28.25 -27.42
N LEU A 94 11.34 28.36 -28.65
CA LEU A 94 10.68 29.57 -29.11
C LEU A 94 9.34 29.76 -28.37
N HIS A 95 9.00 31.01 -28.05
CA HIS A 95 7.81 31.35 -27.25
C HIS A 95 6.50 30.74 -27.79
N HIS A 96 6.29 30.71 -29.11
CA HIS A 96 5.11 30.10 -29.73
C HIS A 96 5.03 28.56 -29.62
N PHE A 97 6.14 27.88 -29.32
CA PHE A 97 6.19 26.42 -29.13
C PHE A 97 6.37 26.04 -27.65
N SER A 98 6.49 27.03 -26.77
CA SER A 98 6.60 26.87 -25.32
C SER A 98 5.28 27.25 -24.64
N PHE A 99 4.93 26.50 -23.59
CA PHE A 99 3.87 26.84 -22.65
C PHE A 99 4.41 27.58 -21.42
N ALA A 100 5.74 27.77 -21.32
CA ALA A 100 6.35 28.41 -20.17
C ALA A 100 5.98 29.90 -20.12
N ASP A 101 5.52 30.36 -18.96
CA ASP A 101 5.37 31.80 -18.74
C ASP A 101 6.68 32.40 -18.23
N SER A 102 7.50 32.91 -19.16
CA SER A 102 8.77 33.57 -18.86
C SER A 102 8.63 34.89 -18.09
N LYS A 103 7.41 35.42 -17.91
CA LYS A 103 7.17 36.60 -17.06
C LYS A 103 7.17 36.25 -15.58
N MET A 104 6.79 35.02 -15.21
CA MET A 104 6.64 34.61 -13.82
C MET A 104 7.96 34.16 -13.17
N MET A 105 8.92 33.68 -13.97
CA MET A 105 10.19 33.17 -13.47
C MET A 105 11.31 33.40 -14.49
N GLN A 106 12.48 33.82 -14.01
CA GLN A 106 13.67 33.96 -14.86
C GLN A 106 14.27 32.59 -15.16
N GLN A 107 14.91 32.49 -16.33
CA GLN A 107 15.50 31.24 -16.80
C GLN A 107 16.64 30.73 -15.89
N ARG A 108 17.37 31.65 -15.24
CA ARG A 108 18.42 31.31 -14.26
C ARG A 108 17.88 30.58 -13.03
N ASP A 109 16.73 31.01 -12.52
CA ASP A 109 16.10 30.36 -11.36
C ASP A 109 15.63 28.96 -11.70
N LEU A 110 15.09 28.79 -12.91
CA LEU A 110 14.71 27.48 -13.43
C LEU A 110 15.94 26.58 -13.59
N ASP A 111 17.03 27.09 -14.16
CA ASP A 111 18.26 26.30 -14.33
C ASP A 111 18.86 25.90 -12.98
N ASN A 112 18.81 26.77 -11.96
CA ASN A 112 19.21 26.43 -10.59
C ASN A 112 18.37 25.28 -10.01
N LEU A 113 17.07 25.25 -10.29
CA LEU A 113 16.19 24.16 -9.86
C LEU A 113 16.45 22.87 -10.63
N VAL A 114 16.68 22.96 -11.93
CA VAL A 114 17.02 21.83 -12.79
C VAL A 114 18.37 21.23 -12.40
N LEU A 115 19.35 22.04 -12.01
CA LEU A 115 20.66 21.57 -11.53
C LEU A 115 20.55 20.70 -10.28
N ARG A 116 19.52 20.91 -9.44
CA ARG A 116 19.26 20.07 -8.28
C ARG A 116 18.79 18.66 -8.68
N LEU A 117 18.24 18.48 -9.88
CA LEU A 117 17.81 17.18 -10.38
C LEU A 117 19.02 16.38 -10.86
N ASN A 118 19.20 15.18 -10.33
CA ASN A 118 20.24 14.28 -10.81
C ASN A 118 19.91 13.79 -12.24
N PRO A 119 20.72 14.12 -13.26
CA PRO A 119 20.45 13.75 -14.65
C PRO A 119 20.51 12.24 -14.91
N LYS A 120 21.10 11.44 -14.01
CA LYS A 120 21.04 9.97 -14.08
C LYS A 120 19.67 9.41 -13.66
N LYS A 121 18.97 10.09 -12.75
CA LYS A 121 17.69 9.63 -12.17
C LYS A 121 16.46 10.18 -12.92
N VAL A 122 16.60 11.26 -13.67
CA VAL A 122 15.50 11.90 -14.42
C VAL A 122 15.80 11.87 -15.90
N GLN A 123 14.86 11.39 -16.71
CA GLN A 123 15.06 11.31 -18.16
C GLN A 123 15.21 12.72 -18.77
N PRO A 124 16.17 12.95 -19.69
CA PRO A 124 16.46 14.28 -20.24
C PRO A 124 15.25 15.00 -20.85
N TRP A 125 14.34 14.26 -21.49
CA TRP A 125 13.13 14.84 -22.10
C TRP A 125 12.17 15.46 -21.07
N LEU A 126 12.16 14.98 -19.81
CA LEU A 126 11.33 15.56 -18.75
C LEU A 126 11.86 16.93 -18.31
N ILE A 127 13.18 17.11 -18.35
CA ILE A 127 13.84 18.39 -18.05
C ILE A 127 13.56 19.38 -19.19
N ASP A 128 13.64 18.92 -20.45
CA ASP A 128 13.26 19.74 -21.60
C ASP A 128 11.77 20.14 -21.57
N ALA A 129 10.89 19.21 -21.17
CA ALA A 129 9.47 19.48 -21.00
C ALA A 129 9.22 20.59 -19.95
N LEU A 130 9.92 20.54 -18.80
CA LEU A 130 9.82 21.59 -17.78
C LEU A 130 10.21 22.96 -18.35
N ARG A 131 11.33 23.06 -19.08
CA ARG A 131 11.77 24.31 -19.74
C ARG A 131 10.77 24.85 -20.76
N ARG A 132 9.92 23.97 -21.30
CA ARG A 132 8.83 24.31 -22.22
C ARG A 132 7.50 24.56 -21.51
N GLY A 133 7.46 24.60 -20.18
CA GLY A 133 6.24 24.86 -19.40
C GLY A 133 5.29 23.66 -19.25
N LEU A 134 5.80 22.44 -19.47
CA LEU A 134 5.06 21.19 -19.33
C LEU A 134 5.61 20.35 -18.18
N GLY A 135 4.74 19.98 -17.23
CA GLY A 135 5.05 19.05 -16.16
C GLY A 135 4.40 17.70 -16.37
N VAL A 136 5.03 16.64 -15.86
CA VAL A 136 4.40 15.33 -15.70
C VAL A 136 4.38 15.00 -14.22
N HIS A 137 3.29 14.43 -13.70
CA HIS A 137 3.19 14.10 -12.28
C HIS A 137 2.51 12.73 -12.07
N HIS A 138 3.27 11.76 -11.58
CA HIS A 138 2.73 10.47 -11.15
C HIS A 138 3.62 9.84 -10.08
N ALA A 139 3.08 8.90 -9.30
CA ALA A 139 3.77 8.29 -8.16
C ALA A 139 5.15 7.70 -8.52
N GLY A 140 5.27 7.04 -9.67
CA GLY A 140 6.53 6.50 -10.17
C GLY A 140 7.57 7.51 -10.67
N MET A 141 7.41 8.82 -10.42
CA MET A 141 8.43 9.82 -10.72
C MET A 141 9.27 10.12 -9.48
N ASN A 142 10.55 10.47 -9.70
CA ASN A 142 11.45 10.90 -8.64
C ASN A 142 10.79 11.99 -7.77
N LEU A 143 10.88 11.84 -6.44
CA LEU A 143 10.24 12.74 -5.48
C LEU A 143 10.66 14.20 -5.68
N GLN A 144 11.95 14.44 -5.90
CA GLN A 144 12.49 15.78 -6.13
C GLN A 144 11.93 16.40 -7.41
N TYR A 145 11.78 15.60 -8.47
CA TYR A 145 11.12 16.05 -9.71
C TYR A 145 9.66 16.43 -9.47
N ARG A 146 8.89 15.61 -8.72
CA ARG A 146 7.50 15.91 -8.37
C ARG A 146 7.37 17.22 -7.61
N ARG A 147 8.21 17.44 -6.59
CA ARG A 147 8.25 18.71 -5.82
C ARG A 147 8.52 19.92 -6.71
N ILE A 148 9.45 19.80 -7.67
CA ILE A 148 9.74 20.89 -8.62
C ILE A 148 8.54 21.16 -9.54
N VAL A 149 7.88 20.12 -10.07
CA VAL A 149 6.66 20.28 -10.89
C VAL A 149 5.58 21.01 -10.11
N GLU A 150 5.33 20.60 -8.87
CA GLU A 150 4.31 21.20 -7.99
C GLU A 150 4.60 22.69 -7.74
N MET A 151 5.84 23.01 -7.38
CA MET A 151 6.26 24.39 -7.13
C MET A 151 6.15 25.25 -8.40
N LEU A 152 6.64 24.76 -9.55
CA LEU A 152 6.61 25.51 -10.80
C LEU A 152 5.17 25.71 -11.31
N PHE A 153 4.26 24.77 -11.05
CA PHE A 153 2.85 24.92 -11.36
C PHE A 153 2.17 25.97 -10.47
N ARG A 154 2.43 25.94 -9.15
CA ARG A 154 1.90 26.94 -8.20
C ARG A 154 2.40 28.36 -8.51
N LYS A 155 3.65 28.50 -8.96
CA LYS A 155 4.22 29.77 -9.43
C LYS A 155 3.66 30.24 -10.79
N GLY A 156 2.85 29.42 -11.47
CA GLY A 156 2.27 29.75 -12.78
C GLY A 156 3.25 29.65 -13.96
N TYR A 157 4.46 29.12 -13.73
CA TYR A 157 5.44 28.89 -14.80
C TYR A 157 5.03 27.73 -15.70
N LEU A 158 4.60 26.61 -15.11
CA LEU A 158 3.99 25.50 -15.85
C LEU A 158 2.52 25.82 -16.14
N ARG A 159 2.14 25.85 -17.42
CA ARG A 159 0.74 26.05 -17.84
C ARG A 159 0.01 24.74 -18.08
N LEU A 160 0.75 23.65 -18.31
CA LEU A 160 0.19 22.32 -18.54
C LEU A 160 0.89 21.31 -17.65
N VAL A 161 0.12 20.53 -16.89
CA VAL A 161 0.63 19.39 -16.12
C VAL A 161 -0.21 18.16 -16.47
N VAL A 162 0.46 17.09 -16.88
CA VAL A 162 -0.17 15.80 -17.16
C VAL A 162 0.01 14.90 -15.94
N ALA A 163 -1.08 14.49 -15.30
CA ALA A 163 -1.01 13.75 -14.04
C ALA A 163 -1.92 12.53 -13.97
N THR A 164 -1.61 11.63 -13.03
CA THR A 164 -2.49 10.51 -12.63
C THR A 164 -3.44 10.91 -11.50
N GLY A 165 -4.47 10.10 -11.24
CA GLY A 165 -5.52 10.40 -10.26
C GLY A 165 -5.03 10.71 -8.84
N THR A 166 -3.83 10.23 -8.47
CA THR A 166 -3.14 10.55 -7.21
C THR A 166 -2.99 12.05 -6.96
N LEU A 167 -2.89 12.86 -8.02
CA LEU A 167 -2.76 14.31 -7.89
C LEU A 167 -4.01 14.96 -7.29
N ALA A 168 -5.19 14.39 -7.54
CA ALA A 168 -6.44 14.96 -7.09
C ALA A 168 -6.61 14.90 -5.56
N LEU A 169 -5.92 13.95 -4.89
CA LEU A 169 -6.19 13.57 -3.51
C LEU A 169 -5.34 14.30 -2.45
N GLY A 170 -4.21 14.93 -2.81
CA GLY A 170 -3.22 15.32 -1.78
C GLY A 170 -2.46 16.62 -1.99
N ILE A 171 -2.72 17.41 -3.05
CA ILE A 171 -1.91 18.60 -3.33
C ILE A 171 -2.77 19.80 -3.66
N ASN A 172 -2.44 20.96 -3.07
CA ASN A 172 -3.05 22.26 -3.37
C ASN A 172 -2.53 22.82 -4.71
N MET A 173 -3.00 22.22 -5.81
CA MET A 173 -2.76 22.68 -7.19
C MET A 173 -4.08 23.03 -7.89
N PRO A 174 -4.66 24.20 -7.60
CA PRO A 174 -5.86 24.66 -8.29
C PRO A 174 -5.51 25.08 -9.73
N CYS A 175 -6.38 24.79 -10.68
CA CYS A 175 -6.15 25.02 -12.09
C CYS A 175 -7.37 25.66 -12.75
N LYS A 176 -7.18 26.39 -13.84
CA LYS A 176 -8.31 27.01 -14.56
C LYS A 176 -9.16 25.95 -15.28
N THR A 177 -8.53 24.87 -15.73
CA THR A 177 -9.17 23.85 -16.56
C THR A 177 -8.63 22.47 -16.21
N VAL A 178 -9.54 21.52 -16.03
CA VAL A 178 -9.22 20.09 -15.83
C VAL A 178 -9.63 19.34 -17.09
N VAL A 179 -8.75 18.48 -17.60
CA VAL A 179 -9.02 17.66 -18.78
C VAL A 179 -8.93 16.18 -18.41
N PHE A 180 -10.02 15.45 -18.59
CA PHE A 180 -10.06 14.00 -18.51
C PHE A 180 -9.80 13.41 -19.88
N SER A 181 -8.75 12.60 -20.03
CA SER A 181 -8.35 12.04 -21.32
C SER A 181 -8.39 10.51 -21.31
N GLY A 182 -9.35 9.94 -22.03
CA GLY A 182 -9.59 8.50 -22.12
C GLY A 182 -10.44 7.95 -20.97
N ASP A 183 -11.20 6.89 -21.25
CA ASP A 183 -11.96 6.18 -20.23
C ASP A 183 -11.09 5.15 -19.49
N SER A 184 -11.38 4.94 -18.21
CA SER A 184 -10.62 4.07 -17.32
C SER A 184 -11.51 3.57 -16.19
N VAL A 185 -11.29 2.33 -15.77
CA VAL A 185 -11.94 1.75 -14.58
C VAL A 185 -11.65 2.57 -13.32
N PHE A 186 -10.54 3.30 -13.30
CA PHE A 186 -10.16 4.20 -12.20
C PHE A 186 -10.87 5.56 -12.23
N LEU A 187 -11.63 5.90 -13.28
CA LEU A 187 -12.43 7.12 -13.33
C LEU A 187 -13.78 6.89 -12.63
N SER A 188 -13.74 6.84 -11.30
CA SER A 188 -14.93 6.75 -10.45
C SER A 188 -15.59 8.12 -10.25
N PRO A 189 -16.88 8.19 -9.86
CA PRO A 189 -17.55 9.44 -9.49
C PRO A 189 -16.79 10.24 -8.42
N GLN A 190 -16.16 9.55 -7.47
CA GLN A 190 -15.32 10.17 -6.43
C GLN A 190 -14.06 10.80 -7.02
N ASN A 191 -13.31 10.06 -7.85
CA ASN A 191 -12.09 10.57 -8.48
C ASN A 191 -12.40 11.72 -9.44
N TYR A 192 -13.52 11.63 -10.17
CA TYR A 192 -14.01 12.72 -11.00
C TYR A 192 -14.26 13.98 -10.17
N ARG A 193 -15.05 13.91 -9.08
CA ARG A 193 -15.35 15.08 -8.24
C ARG A 193 -14.11 15.67 -7.58
N GLN A 194 -13.17 14.83 -7.14
CA GLN A 194 -11.90 15.27 -6.57
C GLN A 194 -11.04 16.01 -7.61
N ALA A 195 -10.94 15.47 -8.83
CA ALA A 195 -10.16 16.08 -9.89
C ALA A 195 -10.83 17.34 -10.47
N SER A 196 -12.13 17.27 -10.78
CA SER A 196 -12.89 18.41 -11.32
C SER A 196 -13.04 19.54 -10.32
N GLY A 197 -13.07 19.24 -9.01
CA GLY A 197 -13.04 20.24 -7.94
C GLY A 197 -11.76 21.07 -7.87
N ARG A 198 -10.70 20.68 -8.61
CA ARG A 198 -9.50 21.51 -8.80
C ARG A 198 -9.67 22.55 -9.90
N ALA A 199 -10.72 22.48 -10.71
CA ALA A 199 -11.02 23.47 -11.74
C ALA A 199 -11.63 24.74 -11.14
N GLY A 200 -11.12 25.90 -11.55
CA GLY A 200 -11.53 27.21 -11.05
C GLY A 200 -10.67 27.66 -9.87
N ARG A 201 -9.81 28.65 -10.09
CA ARG A 201 -8.97 29.22 -9.03
C ARG A 201 -9.74 30.31 -8.30
N ARG A 202 -10.01 30.11 -7.00
CA ARG A 202 -10.68 31.08 -6.14
C ARG A 202 -9.98 32.44 -6.21
N GLY A 203 -10.72 33.49 -6.55
CA GLY A 203 -10.20 34.85 -6.67
C GLY A 203 -9.53 35.20 -8.01
N PHE A 204 -9.31 34.22 -8.90
CA PHE A 204 -8.68 34.46 -10.21
C PHE A 204 -9.58 34.12 -11.40
N ASP A 205 -10.40 33.07 -11.28
CA ASP A 205 -11.27 32.61 -12.37
C ASP A 205 -12.75 32.73 -11.95
N LEU A 206 -13.61 33.21 -12.86
CA LEU A 206 -15.06 33.27 -12.64
C LEU A 206 -15.72 31.88 -12.72
N LEU A 207 -15.19 31.01 -13.58
CA LEU A 207 -15.67 29.66 -13.82
C LEU A 207 -14.50 28.68 -13.92
N GLY A 208 -14.70 27.46 -13.43
CA GLY A 208 -13.79 26.33 -13.65
C GLY A 208 -14.23 25.51 -14.85
N ASN A 209 -13.32 25.26 -15.79
CA ASN A 209 -13.64 24.47 -16.98
C ASN A 209 -13.29 23.00 -16.77
N VAL A 210 -14.19 22.10 -17.16
CA VAL A 210 -13.96 20.65 -17.15
C VAL A 210 -14.18 20.11 -18.55
N VAL A 211 -13.19 19.43 -19.10
CA VAL A 211 -13.20 18.92 -20.47
C VAL A 211 -13.02 17.40 -20.46
N PHE A 212 -13.85 16.70 -21.24
CA PHE A 212 -13.71 15.26 -21.46
C PHE A 212 -13.23 15.01 -22.89
N ASN A 213 -12.17 14.23 -23.04
CA ASN A 213 -11.56 13.87 -24.30
C ASN A 213 -11.51 12.34 -24.44
N GLY A 214 -12.14 11.79 -25.49
CA GLY A 214 -12.11 10.34 -25.74
C GLY A 214 -12.86 9.49 -24.70
N ILE A 215 -13.92 10.04 -24.10
CA ILE A 215 -14.82 9.33 -23.17
C ILE A 215 -16.23 9.38 -23.76
N ASN A 216 -16.96 8.26 -23.69
CA ASN A 216 -18.33 8.19 -24.19
C ASN A 216 -19.26 9.14 -23.39
N ARG A 217 -20.20 9.80 -24.06
CA ARG A 217 -21.16 10.73 -23.45
C ARG A 217 -21.98 10.08 -22.35
N ASP A 218 -22.44 8.85 -22.55
CA ASP A 218 -23.24 8.14 -21.55
C ASP A 218 -22.46 7.94 -20.25
N ARG A 219 -21.19 7.55 -20.39
CA ARG A 219 -20.25 7.39 -19.27
C ARG A 219 -19.97 8.73 -18.56
N VAL A 220 -19.85 9.82 -19.31
CA VAL A 220 -19.71 11.17 -18.74
C VAL A 220 -20.94 11.53 -17.90
N HIS A 221 -22.15 11.33 -18.44
CA HIS A 221 -23.39 11.61 -17.73
C HIS A 221 -23.55 10.75 -16.47
N GLU A 222 -23.19 9.48 -16.55
CA GLU A 222 -23.17 8.56 -15.40
C GLU A 222 -22.24 9.09 -14.30
N ILE A 223 -20.98 9.38 -14.62
CA ILE A 223 -19.98 9.83 -13.64
C ILE A 223 -20.37 11.18 -13.01
N MET A 224 -20.93 12.10 -13.80
CA MET A 224 -21.37 13.42 -13.34
C MET A 224 -22.60 13.35 -12.42
N SER A 225 -23.56 12.48 -12.75
CA SER A 225 -24.83 12.36 -12.02
C SER A 225 -24.78 11.38 -10.84
N SER A 226 -23.81 10.48 -10.82
CA SER A 226 -23.65 9.47 -9.77
C SER A 226 -23.52 10.10 -8.38
N ARG A 227 -24.23 9.50 -7.42
CA ARG A 227 -24.09 9.84 -6.00
C ARG A 227 -22.72 9.39 -5.50
N LEU A 228 -22.16 10.14 -4.55
CA LEU A 228 -20.97 9.68 -3.85
C LEU A 228 -21.31 8.41 -3.04
N PRO A 229 -20.41 7.43 -2.98
CA PRO A 229 -20.60 6.28 -2.11
C PRO A 229 -20.86 6.75 -0.68
N ALA A 230 -21.84 6.15 -0.01
CA ALA A 230 -22.04 6.38 1.41
C ALA A 230 -20.79 5.90 2.16
N LEU A 231 -20.35 6.67 3.16
CA LEU A 231 -19.34 6.19 4.09
C LEU A 231 -19.95 4.99 4.83
N LYS A 232 -19.44 3.80 4.55
CA LYS A 232 -19.75 2.59 5.28
C LYS A 232 -18.58 2.34 6.22
N GLY A 233 -18.84 2.41 7.52
CA GLY A 233 -17.89 2.03 8.55
C GLY A 233 -17.98 0.53 8.71
N GLN A 234 -17.10 -0.19 8.04
CA GLN A 234 -16.75 -1.55 8.41
C GLN A 234 -15.44 -1.41 9.19
N PHE A 235 -15.45 -1.78 10.46
CA PHE A 235 -14.21 -1.92 11.23
C PHE A 235 -13.86 -3.41 11.25
N PRO A 236 -13.16 -3.93 10.22
CA PRO A 236 -12.68 -5.29 10.27
C PRO A 236 -11.65 -5.36 11.39
N ILE A 237 -11.80 -6.34 12.28
CA ILE A 237 -10.76 -6.67 13.26
C ILE A 237 -10.00 -7.85 12.67
N PRO A 238 -8.91 -7.64 11.93
CA PRO A 238 -8.15 -8.77 11.42
C PRO A 238 -7.53 -9.56 12.58
N THR A 239 -7.33 -10.87 12.38
CA THR A 239 -6.69 -11.73 13.39
C THR A 239 -5.29 -11.23 13.79
N THR A 240 -4.57 -10.54 12.89
CA THR A 240 -3.28 -9.89 13.20
C THR A 240 -3.44 -8.74 14.21
N LEU A 241 -4.50 -7.92 14.09
CA LEU A 241 -4.79 -6.87 15.06
C LEU A 241 -5.08 -7.49 16.43
N VAL A 242 -5.88 -8.56 16.48
CA VAL A 242 -6.14 -9.28 17.74
C VAL A 242 -4.84 -9.74 18.39
N LEU A 243 -3.94 -10.34 17.61
CA LEU A 243 -2.61 -10.75 18.11
C LEU A 243 -1.82 -9.56 18.64
N CYS A 244 -1.78 -8.43 17.93
CA CYS A 244 -1.10 -7.21 18.36
C CYS A 244 -1.68 -6.63 19.65
N LEU A 245 -3.00 -6.72 19.86
CA LEU A 245 -3.63 -6.31 21.12
C LEU A 245 -3.15 -7.18 22.28
N PHE A 246 -3.04 -8.50 22.09
CA PHE A 246 -2.47 -9.40 23.11
C PHE A 246 -0.98 -9.15 23.36
N VAL A 247 -0.20 -8.82 22.31
CA VAL A 247 1.20 -8.40 22.45
C VAL A 247 1.31 -7.12 23.29
N LEU A 248 0.44 -6.14 23.05
CA LEU A 248 0.40 -4.90 23.85
C LEU A 248 0.04 -5.18 25.31
N LEU A 249 -0.99 -6.00 25.56
CA LEU A 249 -1.43 -6.34 26.92
C LEU A 249 -0.34 -7.10 27.68
N SER A 250 0.27 -8.10 27.05
CA SER A 250 1.35 -8.87 27.66
C SER A 250 2.61 -8.02 27.87
N GLY A 251 2.99 -7.18 26.89
CA GLY A 251 4.17 -6.33 26.98
C GLY A 251 4.07 -5.23 28.04
N THR A 252 2.85 -4.80 28.37
CA THR A 252 2.58 -3.79 29.41
C THR A 252 2.19 -4.39 30.76
N ASN A 253 2.26 -5.73 30.92
CA ASN A 253 1.75 -6.45 32.09
C ASN A 253 0.31 -6.05 32.46
N SER A 254 -0.53 -5.86 31.44
CA SER A 254 -1.95 -5.49 31.59
C SER A 254 -2.16 -4.19 32.38
N ASN A 255 -1.35 -3.17 32.11
CA ASN A 255 -1.55 -1.83 32.65
C ASN A 255 -2.99 -1.33 32.37
N GLU A 256 -3.60 -0.67 33.36
CA GLU A 256 -4.96 -0.14 33.29
C GLU A 256 -5.18 0.73 32.04
N PHE A 257 -4.19 1.54 31.64
CA PHE A 257 -4.26 2.34 30.42
C PHE A 257 -4.39 1.46 29.17
N ALA A 258 -3.58 0.41 29.05
CA ALA A 258 -3.61 -0.50 27.89
C ALA A 258 -4.93 -1.27 27.85
N VAL A 259 -5.39 -1.78 29.00
CA VAL A 259 -6.68 -2.47 29.12
C VAL A 259 -7.83 -1.55 28.72
N ASN A 260 -7.84 -0.30 29.18
CA ASN A 260 -8.86 0.67 28.82
C ASN A 260 -8.81 1.02 27.34
N ALA A 261 -7.63 1.20 26.75
CA ALA A 261 -7.46 1.46 25.32
C ALA A 261 -8.00 0.30 24.46
N VAL A 262 -7.67 -0.96 24.80
CA VAL A 262 -8.17 -2.14 24.10
C VAL A 262 -9.69 -2.25 24.25
N LYS A 263 -10.23 -2.06 25.46
CA LYS A 263 -11.68 -2.05 25.69
C LYS A 263 -12.38 -0.97 24.87
N VAL A 264 -11.85 0.25 24.83
CA VAL A 264 -12.42 1.35 24.03
C VAL A 264 -12.36 1.03 22.53
N LEU A 265 -11.28 0.43 22.04
CA LEU A 265 -11.17 0.01 20.64
C LEU A 265 -12.25 -1.01 20.26
N LEU A 266 -12.51 -2.00 21.13
CA LEU A 266 -13.48 -3.06 20.89
C LEU A 266 -14.93 -2.63 21.18
N SER A 267 -15.16 -1.68 22.09
CA SER A 267 -16.51 -1.26 22.51
C SER A 267 -17.00 0.05 21.87
N GLN A 268 -16.10 1.00 21.59
CA GLN A 268 -16.44 2.36 21.14
C GLN A 268 -15.86 2.69 19.76
N ALA A 269 -15.87 1.75 18.82
CA ALA A 269 -15.68 2.12 17.43
C ALA A 269 -16.89 2.98 17.01
N ARG A 270 -16.87 4.30 17.18
CA ARG A 270 -17.90 5.24 16.65
C ARG A 270 -17.99 5.23 15.11
N LEU A 271 -17.33 4.26 14.48
CA LEU A 271 -17.47 3.80 13.11
C LEU A 271 -18.54 2.70 12.95
N TYR A 272 -19.18 2.22 14.03
CA TYR A 272 -20.36 1.34 13.99
C TYR A 272 -21.54 2.10 13.35
N LEU A 273 -21.53 2.20 12.04
CA LEU A 273 -22.67 2.70 11.28
C LEU A 273 -23.82 1.67 11.22
N GLY A 274 -23.65 0.50 11.87
CA GLY A 274 -24.54 -0.67 11.78
C GLY A 274 -25.37 -1.03 13.02
N GLY A 275 -25.30 -0.28 14.13
CA GLY A 275 -26.10 -0.58 15.33
C GLY A 275 -25.60 -1.75 16.20
N PRO A 276 -26.42 -2.29 17.13
CA PRO A 276 -26.03 -3.31 18.11
C PRO A 276 -25.55 -4.64 17.51
N ASP A 277 -26.10 -5.04 16.37
CA ASP A 277 -25.76 -6.30 15.69
C ASP A 277 -24.30 -6.32 15.22
N ALA A 278 -23.75 -5.14 14.88
CA ALA A 278 -22.36 -4.99 14.47
C ALA A 278 -21.38 -5.19 15.65
N GLU A 279 -21.77 -4.80 16.87
CA GLU A 279 -20.98 -5.04 18.08
C GLU A 279 -20.86 -6.54 18.37
N MET A 280 -21.97 -7.27 18.24
CA MET A 280 -21.99 -8.72 18.41
C MET A 280 -21.09 -9.40 17.38
N SER A 281 -21.19 -9.04 16.09
CA SER A 281 -20.31 -9.56 15.03
C SER A 281 -18.83 -9.38 15.37
N ILE A 282 -18.44 -8.23 15.91
CA ILE A 282 -17.07 -7.94 16.34
C ILE A 282 -16.63 -8.83 17.51
N LYS A 283 -17.43 -8.94 18.57
CA LYS A 283 -17.14 -9.83 19.70
C LYS A 283 -16.98 -11.26 19.22
N HIS A 284 -17.77 -11.65 18.22
CA HIS A 284 -17.70 -12.98 17.65
C HIS A 284 -16.42 -13.21 16.86
N HIS A 285 -16.08 -12.30 15.97
CA HIS A 285 -14.84 -12.40 15.21
C HIS A 285 -13.60 -12.39 16.12
N LEU A 286 -13.63 -11.61 17.22
CA LEU A 286 -12.60 -11.62 18.24
C LEU A 286 -12.46 -13.01 18.89
N ARG A 287 -13.56 -13.66 19.25
CA ARG A 287 -13.55 -15.01 19.84
C ARG A 287 -12.99 -16.05 18.88
N PHE A 288 -13.41 -16.03 17.62
CA PHE A 288 -12.84 -16.88 16.57
C PHE A 288 -11.33 -16.68 16.45
N SER A 289 -10.89 -15.42 16.38
CA SER A 289 -9.47 -15.07 16.27
C SER A 289 -8.66 -15.59 17.46
N ILE A 290 -9.16 -15.50 18.69
CA ILE A 290 -8.49 -16.05 19.88
C ILE A 290 -8.34 -17.57 19.78
N GLU A 291 -9.41 -18.28 19.41
CA GLU A 291 -9.37 -19.74 19.28
C GLU A 291 -8.40 -20.19 18.19
N TYR A 292 -8.42 -19.50 17.03
CA TYR A 292 -7.47 -19.73 15.95
C TYR A 292 -6.02 -19.52 16.40
N LEU A 293 -5.74 -18.38 17.04
CA LEU A 293 -4.39 -18.04 17.51
C LEU A 293 -3.86 -19.04 18.56
N ARG A 294 -4.73 -19.56 19.44
CA ARG A 294 -4.38 -20.62 20.40
C ARG A 294 -4.03 -21.93 19.68
N ARG A 295 -4.86 -22.38 18.73
CA ARG A 295 -4.61 -23.61 17.94
C ARG A 295 -3.36 -23.53 17.08
N GLN A 296 -3.00 -22.32 16.62
CA GLN A 296 -1.76 -22.06 15.88
C GLN A 296 -0.52 -21.86 16.75
N ASN A 297 -0.62 -22.04 18.08
CA ASN A 297 0.46 -21.82 19.05
C ASN A 297 1.07 -20.40 18.93
N LEU A 298 0.22 -19.39 18.72
CA LEU A 298 0.61 -17.98 18.74
C LEU A 298 0.18 -17.31 20.06
N LEU A 299 -0.83 -17.86 20.73
CA LEU A 299 -1.25 -17.47 22.07
C LEU A 299 -1.27 -18.68 23.01
N SER A 300 -0.84 -18.48 24.25
CA SER A 300 -1.01 -19.43 25.35
C SER A 300 -2.49 -19.50 25.79
N MET A 301 -2.80 -20.46 26.67
CA MET A 301 -4.12 -20.56 27.31
C MET A 301 -4.48 -19.30 28.10
N ASP A 302 -3.49 -18.63 28.67
CA ASP A 302 -3.65 -17.38 29.44
C ASP A 302 -3.64 -16.12 28.56
N GLY A 303 -3.59 -16.26 27.23
CA GLY A 303 -3.55 -15.13 26.30
C GLY A 303 -2.17 -14.48 26.15
N VAL A 304 -1.12 -15.09 26.68
CA VAL A 304 0.26 -14.62 26.50
C VAL A 304 0.76 -14.98 25.09
N PRO A 305 1.32 -14.04 24.30
CA PRO A 305 1.92 -14.33 23.01
C PRO A 305 3.15 -15.24 23.14
N VAL A 306 3.24 -16.26 22.29
CA VAL A 306 4.28 -17.29 22.35
C VAL A 306 4.94 -17.54 20.99
N HIS A 307 6.15 -18.10 21.00
CA HIS A 307 6.89 -18.54 19.82
C HIS A 307 7.05 -17.43 18.75
N PHE A 308 6.40 -17.60 17.59
CA PHE A 308 6.49 -16.70 16.45
C PHE A 308 5.48 -15.55 16.49
N ALA A 309 4.79 -15.33 17.62
CA ALA A 309 3.80 -14.25 17.76
C ALA A 309 4.36 -12.86 17.42
N GLY A 310 5.59 -12.56 17.83
CA GLY A 310 6.26 -11.30 17.47
C GLY A 310 6.47 -11.16 15.96
N LEU A 311 6.90 -12.23 15.28
CA LEU A 311 7.08 -12.25 13.82
C LEU A 311 5.76 -12.03 13.08
N VAL A 312 4.68 -12.69 13.52
CA VAL A 312 3.36 -12.50 12.92
C VAL A 312 2.86 -11.07 13.15
N GLY A 313 3.08 -10.51 14.34
CA GLY A 313 2.72 -9.13 14.67
C GLY A 313 3.49 -8.09 13.85
N HIS A 314 4.79 -8.29 13.59
CA HIS A 314 5.58 -7.36 12.78
C HIS A 314 5.20 -7.37 11.29
N LEU A 315 4.67 -8.49 10.79
CA LEU A 315 4.23 -8.64 9.40
C LEU A 315 2.73 -8.35 9.22
N TYR A 316 2.12 -7.55 10.10
CA TYR A 316 0.69 -7.25 10.09
C TYR A 316 0.17 -6.73 8.74
N PHE A 317 1.00 -5.99 8.00
CA PHE A 317 0.66 -5.41 6.70
C PHE A 317 0.58 -6.44 5.55
N THR A 318 0.98 -7.69 5.81
CA THR A 318 0.86 -8.81 4.84
C THR A 318 -0.40 -9.66 5.05
N GLU A 319 -1.25 -9.29 6.02
CA GLU A 319 -2.58 -9.88 6.27
C GLU A 319 -2.57 -11.42 6.34
N ASN A 320 -3.36 -12.11 5.51
CA ASN A 320 -3.53 -13.57 5.59
C ASN A 320 -2.28 -14.36 5.21
N ALA A 321 -1.36 -13.76 4.44
CA ALA A 321 -0.15 -14.44 3.98
C ALA A 321 0.80 -14.79 5.13
N VAL A 322 0.83 -13.99 6.21
CA VAL A 322 1.71 -14.25 7.35
C VAL A 322 1.33 -15.51 8.12
N PHE A 323 0.03 -15.83 8.19
CA PHE A 323 -0.42 -17.05 8.87
C PHE A 323 -0.07 -18.32 8.09
N ALA A 324 -0.17 -18.25 6.75
CA ALA A 324 0.34 -19.30 5.89
C ALA A 324 1.86 -19.45 6.06
N PHE A 325 2.62 -18.35 6.05
CA PHE A 325 4.05 -18.36 6.31
C PHE A 325 4.41 -18.99 7.66
N HIS A 326 3.69 -18.63 8.72
CA HIS A 326 3.83 -19.23 10.05
C HIS A 326 3.55 -20.74 10.04
N SER A 327 2.56 -21.21 9.28
CA SER A 327 2.28 -22.64 9.12
C SER A 327 3.48 -23.40 8.54
N LEU A 328 4.22 -22.81 7.59
CA LEU A 328 5.44 -23.43 7.06
C LEU A 328 6.60 -23.45 8.07
N LEU A 329 6.76 -22.40 8.87
CA LEU A 329 7.76 -22.35 9.95
C LEU A 329 7.45 -23.40 11.01
N ARG A 330 6.21 -23.43 11.51
CA ARG A 330 5.72 -24.41 12.48
C ARG A 330 5.79 -25.84 11.96
N GLY A 331 5.47 -26.05 10.69
CA GLY A 331 5.53 -27.36 10.02
C GLY A 331 6.95 -27.84 9.72
N GLY A 332 7.98 -27.05 10.04
CA GLY A 332 9.38 -27.40 9.86
C GLY A 332 9.85 -27.46 8.41
N TYR A 333 9.09 -26.88 7.47
CA TYR A 333 9.46 -26.88 6.05
C TYR A 333 10.78 -26.13 5.83
N PHE A 334 10.89 -24.92 6.37
CA PHE A 334 12.13 -24.13 6.25
C PHE A 334 13.30 -24.78 6.99
N HIS A 335 13.07 -25.44 8.12
CA HIS A 335 14.13 -26.19 8.83
C HIS A 335 14.69 -27.32 7.97
N LYS A 336 13.84 -28.07 7.27
CA LYS A 336 14.26 -29.13 6.34
C LYS A 336 14.98 -28.58 5.11
N LEU A 337 14.47 -27.51 4.52
CA LEU A 337 15.04 -26.89 3.32
C LEU A 337 16.38 -26.21 3.59
N CYS A 338 16.50 -25.48 4.71
CA CYS A 338 17.69 -24.70 5.02
C CYS A 338 18.85 -25.54 5.59
N LYS A 339 18.61 -26.82 5.90
CA LYS A 339 19.67 -27.75 6.33
C LYS A 339 20.77 -27.90 5.26
N ASP A 340 20.38 -27.84 3.99
CA ASP A 340 21.29 -28.03 2.86
C ASP A 340 21.93 -26.72 2.38
N ILE A 341 21.80 -25.62 3.14
CA ILE A 341 22.25 -24.30 2.67
C ILE A 341 23.74 -24.22 2.37
N ASP A 342 24.58 -24.91 3.16
CA ASP A 342 26.02 -24.93 2.96
C ASP A 342 26.42 -25.80 1.75
N SER A 343 25.57 -26.74 1.33
CA SER A 343 25.84 -27.65 0.20
C SER A 343 25.24 -27.16 -1.13
N ALA A 344 24.04 -26.58 -1.10
CA ALA A 344 23.25 -26.26 -2.30
C ALA A 344 22.59 -24.88 -2.22
N ARG A 345 23.38 -23.85 -1.90
CA ARG A 345 22.91 -22.46 -1.68
C ARG A 345 21.94 -21.96 -2.76
N GLU A 346 22.29 -22.02 -4.04
CA GLU A 346 21.44 -21.47 -5.12
C GLU A 346 20.09 -22.19 -5.23
N ARG A 347 20.08 -23.52 -5.04
CA ARG A 347 18.86 -24.31 -5.06
C ARG A 347 17.93 -23.91 -3.92
N VAL A 348 18.48 -23.82 -2.70
CA VAL A 348 17.74 -23.42 -1.50
C VAL A 348 17.13 -22.03 -1.67
N LEU A 349 17.92 -21.04 -2.10
CA LEU A 349 17.44 -19.67 -2.27
C LEU A 349 16.36 -19.56 -3.36
N ARG A 350 16.49 -20.29 -4.48
CA ARG A 350 15.46 -20.34 -5.53
C ARG A 350 14.17 -20.99 -5.03
N GLU A 351 14.26 -22.09 -4.30
CA GLU A 351 13.08 -22.75 -3.75
C GLU A 351 12.39 -21.88 -2.68
N MET A 352 13.15 -21.21 -1.81
CA MET A 352 12.61 -20.22 -0.88
C MET A 352 11.90 -19.09 -1.63
N MET A 353 12.51 -18.53 -2.67
CA MET A 353 11.91 -17.46 -3.47
C MET A 353 10.63 -17.92 -4.17
N LEU A 354 10.58 -19.16 -4.67
CA LEU A 354 9.38 -19.74 -5.25
C LEU A 354 8.23 -19.77 -4.22
N VAL A 355 8.51 -20.30 -3.01
CA VAL A 355 7.52 -20.40 -1.93
C VAL A 355 7.06 -19.02 -1.46
N LEU A 356 7.98 -18.06 -1.29
CA LEU A 356 7.62 -16.69 -0.88
C LEU A 356 6.82 -15.95 -1.96
N SER A 357 7.06 -16.24 -3.25
CA SER A 357 6.29 -15.67 -4.37
C SER A 357 4.83 -16.16 -4.39
N HIS A 358 4.56 -17.35 -3.83
CA HIS A 358 3.19 -17.86 -3.64
C HIS A 358 2.47 -17.22 -2.44
N LEU A 359 3.22 -16.65 -1.50
CA LEU A 359 2.68 -16.09 -0.26
C LEU A 359 2.46 -14.58 -0.37
N PHE A 360 3.50 -13.84 -0.74
CA PHE A 360 3.55 -12.40 -0.64
C PHE A 360 3.42 -11.70 -1.99
N ASN A 361 2.84 -10.50 -1.99
CA ASN A 361 2.72 -9.61 -3.16
C ASN A 361 2.21 -10.30 -4.44
N ARG A 362 1.19 -11.16 -4.29
CA ARG A 362 0.63 -11.99 -5.37
C ARG A 362 -0.03 -11.12 -6.45
N ILE A 363 0.29 -11.40 -7.72
CA ILE A 363 -0.36 -10.79 -8.87
C ILE A 363 -1.09 -11.89 -9.65
N PRO A 364 -2.44 -11.92 -9.64
CA PRO A 364 -3.18 -12.91 -10.41
C PRO A 364 -3.03 -12.63 -11.90
N ILE A 365 -2.90 -13.69 -12.70
CA ILE A 365 -2.77 -13.61 -14.14
C ILE A 365 -3.85 -14.44 -14.84
N GLN A 366 -4.38 -13.91 -15.94
CA GLN A 366 -5.33 -14.61 -16.79
C GLN A 366 -4.66 -14.97 -18.10
N GLN A 367 -4.80 -16.22 -18.53
CA GLN A 367 -4.30 -16.69 -19.81
C GLN A 367 -5.01 -15.96 -20.95
N THR A 368 -4.26 -15.08 -21.62
CA THR A 368 -4.73 -14.33 -22.79
C THR A 368 -3.87 -14.73 -23.98
N ALA A 369 -4.41 -14.77 -25.20
CA ALA A 369 -3.66 -15.11 -26.42
C ALA A 369 -2.33 -14.33 -26.55
N LYS A 370 -2.36 -13.02 -26.25
CA LYS A 370 -1.16 -12.16 -26.24
C LYS A 370 -0.11 -12.57 -25.21
N LEU A 371 -0.53 -13.11 -24.07
CA LEU A 371 0.39 -13.57 -23.03
C LEU A 371 1.07 -14.86 -23.47
N LEU A 372 0.32 -15.78 -24.09
CA LEU A 372 0.86 -17.04 -24.61
C LEU A 372 1.92 -16.80 -25.69
N GLU A 373 1.70 -15.84 -26.60
CA GLU A 373 2.72 -15.42 -27.59
C GLU A 373 4.01 -14.89 -26.92
N VAL A 374 3.88 -14.17 -25.82
CA VAL A 374 5.04 -13.66 -25.05
C VAL A 374 5.75 -14.79 -24.31
N VAL A 375 5.01 -15.77 -23.80
CA VAL A 375 5.56 -16.96 -23.13
C VAL A 375 6.40 -17.80 -24.10
N GLU A 376 5.90 -18.04 -25.31
CA GLU A 376 6.63 -18.83 -26.32
C GLU A 376 7.93 -18.16 -26.80
N SER A 377 8.01 -16.83 -26.71
CA SER A 377 9.14 -16.04 -27.20
C SER A 377 10.13 -15.61 -26.10
N SER A 378 9.80 -15.82 -24.83
CA SER A 378 10.62 -15.38 -23.70
C SER A 378 11.29 -16.54 -22.95
N SER A 379 12.44 -16.27 -22.35
CA SER A 379 13.18 -17.21 -21.48
C SER A 379 12.74 -17.12 -20.01
N SER A 380 11.71 -16.31 -19.74
CA SER A 380 11.32 -15.83 -18.43
C SER A 380 10.16 -16.68 -17.90
N ASP A 381 10.15 -16.93 -16.60
CA ASP A 381 9.09 -17.74 -15.99
C ASP A 381 7.90 -16.80 -15.69
N ILE A 382 6.95 -16.67 -16.62
CA ILE A 382 5.82 -15.74 -16.48
C ILE A 382 4.75 -16.30 -15.53
N PHE A 383 4.47 -17.60 -15.66
CA PHE A 383 3.54 -18.30 -14.78
C PHE A 383 4.30 -18.89 -13.59
N LEU A 384 3.76 -18.68 -12.40
CA LEU A 384 4.37 -19.19 -11.18
C LEU A 384 4.23 -20.71 -11.12
N ASN A 385 5.37 -21.40 -11.08
CA ASN A 385 5.42 -22.86 -10.98
C ASN A 385 4.70 -23.36 -9.72
N ARG A 386 4.17 -24.57 -9.76
CA ARG A 386 3.48 -25.20 -8.62
C ARG A 386 4.39 -25.23 -7.38
N LEU A 387 3.77 -25.05 -6.21
CA LEU A 387 4.44 -25.17 -4.92
C LEU A 387 5.11 -26.55 -4.77
N PRO A 388 6.27 -26.62 -4.08
CA PRO A 388 6.83 -27.90 -3.67
C PRO A 388 5.81 -28.72 -2.88
N ALA A 389 5.67 -30.01 -3.19
CA ALA A 389 4.62 -30.86 -2.63
C ALA A 389 4.57 -30.87 -1.09
N ALA A 390 5.73 -30.77 -0.43
CA ALA A 390 5.82 -30.69 1.03
C ALA A 390 5.22 -29.38 1.59
N ALA A 391 5.46 -28.24 0.93
CA ALA A 391 4.87 -26.96 1.32
C ALA A 391 3.37 -26.91 1.00
N GLU A 392 2.98 -27.44 -0.17
CA GLU A 392 1.57 -27.50 -0.59
C GLU A 392 0.70 -28.29 0.41
N GLN A 393 1.18 -29.45 0.87
CA GLN A 393 0.47 -30.26 1.86
C GLN A 393 0.26 -29.53 3.19
N LEU A 394 1.27 -28.82 3.68
CA LEU A 394 1.17 -28.04 4.91
C LEU A 394 0.14 -26.92 4.79
N PHE A 395 0.11 -26.23 3.65
CA PHE A 395 -0.87 -25.18 3.43
C PHE A 395 -2.30 -25.70 3.25
N VAL A 396 -2.50 -26.77 2.49
CA VAL A 396 -3.84 -27.37 2.32
C VAL A 396 -4.37 -27.82 3.69
N ARG A 397 -3.50 -28.40 4.53
CA ARG A 397 -3.84 -28.73 5.91
C ARG A 397 -4.21 -27.49 6.71
N HIS A 398 -3.42 -26.42 6.62
CA HIS A 398 -3.69 -25.15 7.31
C HIS A 398 -5.04 -24.55 6.91
N ASN A 399 -5.31 -24.42 5.60
CA ASN A 399 -6.56 -23.88 5.07
C ASN A 399 -7.76 -24.70 5.53
N ARG A 400 -7.63 -26.04 5.53
CA ARG A 400 -8.68 -26.94 6.00
C ARG A 400 -8.91 -26.82 7.51
N GLU A 401 -7.85 -26.72 8.31
CA GLU A 401 -7.95 -26.47 9.75
C GLU A 401 -8.65 -25.13 10.03
N THR A 402 -8.28 -24.05 9.34
CA THR A 402 -8.94 -22.74 9.45
C THR A 402 -10.42 -22.83 9.10
N LEU A 403 -10.77 -23.51 8.00
CA LEU A 403 -12.15 -23.70 7.58
C LEU A 403 -12.96 -24.46 8.63
N LEU A 404 -12.43 -25.53 9.22
CA LEU A 404 -13.12 -26.29 10.26
C LEU A 404 -13.33 -25.46 11.54
N ILE A 405 -12.30 -24.75 12.01
CA ILE A 405 -12.42 -23.86 13.17
C ILE A 405 -13.51 -22.81 12.93
N PHE A 406 -13.51 -22.23 11.73
CA PHE A 406 -14.47 -21.19 11.38
C PHE A 406 -15.89 -21.74 11.19
N LYS A 407 -16.05 -22.93 10.61
CA LYS A 407 -17.32 -23.65 10.48
C LYS A 407 -17.93 -23.96 11.86
N ASP A 408 -17.16 -24.55 12.76
CA ASP A 408 -17.60 -24.88 14.13
C ASP A 408 -18.00 -23.60 14.90
N TYR A 409 -17.27 -22.52 14.65
CA TYR A 409 -17.53 -21.22 15.24
C TYR A 409 -18.86 -20.63 14.76
N VAL A 410 -19.09 -20.61 13.44
CA VAL A 410 -20.34 -20.12 12.83
C VAL A 410 -21.52 -20.98 13.27
N TYR A 411 -21.35 -22.30 13.32
CA TYR A 411 -22.37 -23.22 13.84
C TYR A 411 -22.77 -22.88 15.28
N SER A 412 -21.78 -22.66 16.15
CA SER A 412 -22.01 -22.28 17.55
C SER A 412 -22.73 -20.93 17.68
N TYR A 413 -22.38 -19.96 16.83
CA TYR A 413 -23.05 -18.64 16.81
C TYR A 413 -24.53 -18.76 16.42
N ILE A 414 -24.82 -19.52 15.36
CA ILE A 414 -26.20 -19.71 14.90
C ILE A 414 -27.05 -20.39 15.98
N ASN A 415 -26.48 -21.40 16.64
CA ASN A 415 -27.16 -22.08 17.74
C ASN A 415 -27.38 -21.18 18.97
N ALA A 416 -26.53 -20.20 19.22
CA ALA A 416 -26.69 -19.32 20.38
C ALA A 416 -27.66 -18.14 20.12
N HIS A 417 -27.73 -17.63 18.89
CA HIS A 417 -28.36 -16.34 18.60
C HIS A 417 -29.45 -16.36 17.52
N LEU A 418 -29.48 -17.39 16.66
CA LEU A 418 -30.35 -17.43 15.47
C LEU A 418 -31.28 -18.65 15.43
N GLN A 419 -31.43 -19.39 16.54
CA GLN A 419 -32.33 -20.55 16.60
C GLN A 419 -33.80 -20.16 16.35
N ASP A 420 -34.23 -19.01 16.87
CA ASP A 420 -35.63 -18.56 16.78
C ASP A 420 -35.93 -17.73 15.52
N LEU A 421 -34.90 -17.39 14.74
CA LEU A 421 -35.01 -16.57 13.54
C LEU A 421 -34.86 -17.45 12.30
N PRO A 422 -35.93 -17.85 11.61
CA PRO A 422 -35.82 -18.61 10.37
C PRO A 422 -35.39 -17.72 9.19
N ASP A 423 -34.39 -18.17 8.43
CA ASP A 423 -33.96 -17.51 7.18
C ASP A 423 -34.98 -17.80 6.06
N ARG A 424 -36.01 -16.94 5.98
CA ARG A 424 -37.14 -17.08 5.04
C ARG A 424 -37.30 -15.90 4.10
N THR A 425 -36.38 -14.94 4.11
CA THR A 425 -36.57 -13.64 3.44
C THR A 425 -35.64 -13.51 2.24
N LEU A 426 -36.19 -13.20 1.07
CA LEU A 426 -35.34 -13.01 -0.11
C LEU A 426 -34.39 -11.80 0.06
N PRO A 427 -33.08 -11.95 -0.25
CA PRO A 427 -32.10 -10.89 0.00
C PRO A 427 -32.36 -9.57 -0.74
N LEU A 428 -32.91 -9.64 -1.96
CA LEU A 428 -33.11 -8.48 -2.83
C LEU A 428 -34.49 -7.84 -2.68
N THR A 429 -35.55 -8.65 -2.68
CA THR A 429 -36.94 -8.18 -2.65
C THR A 429 -37.50 -8.05 -1.23
N ARG A 430 -36.82 -8.63 -0.23
CA ARG A 430 -37.25 -8.68 1.17
C ARG A 430 -38.62 -9.34 1.36
N ILE A 431 -39.01 -10.21 0.42
CA ILE A 431 -40.28 -10.96 0.49
C ILE A 431 -40.06 -12.23 1.33
N PRO A 432 -40.89 -12.50 2.35
CA PRO A 432 -40.86 -13.75 3.08
C PRO A 432 -41.47 -14.89 2.25
N ILE A 433 -40.80 -16.04 2.22
CA ILE A 433 -41.20 -17.23 1.45
C ILE A 433 -41.16 -18.46 2.35
N GLY A 434 -42.17 -19.32 2.22
CA GLY A 434 -42.24 -20.61 2.91
C GLY A 434 -43.13 -20.59 4.17
N PRO A 435 -43.52 -21.79 4.64
CA PRO A 435 -44.35 -21.93 5.84
C PRO A 435 -43.58 -21.57 7.11
N GLU A 436 -44.28 -21.11 8.15
CA GLU A 436 -43.66 -20.76 9.44
C GLU A 436 -43.07 -21.98 10.18
N LYS A 437 -43.57 -23.17 9.86
CA LYS A 437 -43.09 -24.45 10.39
C LYS A 437 -42.47 -25.26 9.25
N GLY A 438 -41.26 -25.76 9.46
CA GLY A 438 -40.52 -26.54 8.46
C GLY A 438 -41.27 -27.79 8.02
N CYS A 439 -41.33 -28.02 6.71
CA CYS A 439 -41.87 -29.25 6.13
C CYS A 439 -40.67 -30.15 5.78
N ARG A 440 -40.53 -31.32 6.43
CA ARG A 440 -39.45 -32.28 6.12
C ARG A 440 -39.85 -33.11 4.91
N LEU A 441 -39.36 -32.72 3.73
CA LEU A 441 -39.55 -33.46 2.48
C LEU A 441 -38.46 -34.52 2.23
N THR A 442 -37.30 -34.39 2.88
CA THR A 442 -36.11 -35.24 2.70
C THR A 442 -35.63 -35.85 4.02
N SER A 443 -34.92 -36.97 3.94
CA SER A 443 -34.33 -37.68 5.10
C SER A 443 -33.12 -36.98 5.72
N ASP A 444 -32.46 -36.11 4.96
CA ASP A 444 -31.28 -35.38 5.43
C ASP A 444 -31.65 -34.22 6.37
N PRO A 445 -30.84 -33.96 7.41
CA PRO A 445 -31.06 -32.81 8.28
C PRO A 445 -30.98 -31.51 7.47
N PRO A 446 -31.86 -30.52 7.75
CA PRO A 446 -31.78 -29.24 7.09
C PRO A 446 -30.44 -28.55 7.43
N PRO A 447 -29.82 -27.84 6.48
CA PRO A 447 -28.62 -27.09 6.76
C PRO A 447 -28.90 -26.00 7.80
N VAL A 448 -27.97 -25.86 8.73
CA VAL A 448 -27.99 -24.88 9.82
C VAL A 448 -27.17 -23.66 9.46
N ILE A 449 -26.00 -23.87 8.83
CA ILE A 449 -25.04 -22.82 8.47
C ILE A 449 -25.38 -22.18 7.12
N ARG A 450 -25.60 -23.02 6.10
CA ARG A 450 -25.89 -22.58 4.74
C ARG A 450 -27.32 -22.05 4.65
N SER A 451 -27.53 -20.98 3.88
CA SER A 451 -28.87 -20.44 3.66
C SER A 451 -29.79 -21.50 3.04
N PRO A 452 -31.05 -21.62 3.50
CA PRO A 452 -32.03 -22.51 2.89
C PRO A 452 -32.18 -22.28 1.38
N PHE A 453 -32.01 -21.03 0.91
CA PHE A 453 -32.08 -20.70 -0.52
C PHE A 453 -30.91 -21.29 -1.33
N ALA A 454 -29.71 -21.28 -0.77
CA ALA A 454 -28.55 -21.93 -1.39
C ALA A 454 -28.69 -23.46 -1.35
N ALA A 455 -29.21 -23.99 -0.25
CA ALA A 455 -29.46 -25.43 -0.05
C ALA A 455 -30.41 -26.05 -1.09
N LEU A 456 -31.34 -25.26 -1.66
CA LEU A 456 -32.21 -25.72 -2.75
C LEU A 456 -31.44 -26.25 -3.98
N SER A 457 -30.17 -25.86 -4.14
CA SER A 457 -29.32 -26.35 -5.23
C SER A 457 -28.62 -27.70 -4.90
N GLY A 458 -28.97 -28.34 -3.79
CA GLY A 458 -28.39 -29.62 -3.34
C GLY A 458 -27.17 -29.48 -2.42
N PHE A 459 -26.93 -28.27 -1.91
CA PHE A 459 -25.78 -27.94 -1.07
C PHE A 459 -26.10 -28.21 0.43
N THR A 460 -25.18 -28.88 1.15
CA THR A 460 -25.31 -29.23 2.59
C THR A 460 -24.61 -28.21 3.51
N ASP A 461 -24.23 -28.56 4.75
CA ASP A 461 -23.32 -27.73 5.56
C ASP A 461 -21.83 -28.11 5.38
N GLU A 462 -21.52 -28.87 4.32
CA GLU A 462 -20.14 -29.09 3.87
C GLU A 462 -19.72 -27.98 2.89
N PHE A 463 -18.51 -27.46 3.12
CA PHE A 463 -17.92 -26.35 2.36
C PHE A 463 -16.53 -26.78 1.89
N ASP A 464 -16.19 -26.46 0.65
CA ASP A 464 -14.86 -26.72 0.09
C ASP A 464 -13.89 -25.58 0.38
N SER A 465 -14.40 -24.35 0.53
CA SER A 465 -13.57 -23.16 0.80
C SER A 465 -14.27 -22.15 1.72
N ILE A 466 -13.47 -21.29 2.34
CA ILE A 466 -13.99 -20.18 3.16
C ILE A 466 -14.81 -19.21 2.31
N LYS A 467 -14.38 -18.96 1.07
CA LYS A 467 -15.10 -18.11 0.13
C LYS A 467 -16.52 -18.63 -0.14
N GLU A 468 -16.64 -19.93 -0.38
CA GLU A 468 -17.95 -20.58 -0.58
C GLU A 468 -18.83 -20.39 0.66
N MET A 469 -18.29 -20.63 1.86
CA MET A 469 -19.03 -20.45 3.11
C MET A 469 -19.49 -19.01 3.31
N CYS A 470 -18.60 -18.02 3.16
CA CYS A 470 -18.94 -16.60 3.25
C CYS A 470 -20.00 -16.16 2.24
N SER A 471 -20.05 -16.79 1.05
CA SER A 471 -21.01 -16.44 0.00
C SER A 471 -22.38 -17.11 0.14
N THR A 472 -22.46 -18.24 0.85
CA THR A 472 -23.68 -19.08 0.94
C THR A 472 -24.26 -19.16 2.35
N VAL A 473 -23.65 -18.50 3.33
CA VAL A 473 -24.13 -18.45 4.72
C VAL A 473 -25.53 -17.83 4.79
N ARG A 474 -26.33 -18.31 5.76
CA ARG A 474 -27.66 -17.80 6.05
C ARG A 474 -27.69 -16.32 6.48
N ASP A 475 -28.85 -15.69 6.33
CA ASP A 475 -29.06 -14.31 6.81
C ASP A 475 -28.91 -14.21 8.33
N GLY A 476 -28.41 -13.06 8.80
CA GLY A 476 -28.07 -12.79 10.20
C GLY A 476 -26.64 -13.16 10.62
N VAL A 477 -25.85 -13.77 9.72
CA VAL A 477 -24.44 -14.07 9.96
C VAL A 477 -23.57 -13.16 9.08
N PHE A 478 -22.78 -12.29 9.72
CA PHE A 478 -21.90 -11.35 9.02
C PHE A 478 -20.48 -11.88 8.99
N LEU A 479 -20.04 -12.39 7.83
CA LEU A 479 -18.70 -12.92 7.64
C LEU A 479 -17.94 -12.08 6.61
N GLU A 480 -16.66 -11.84 6.88
CA GLU A 480 -15.78 -11.11 5.97
C GLU A 480 -14.57 -12.00 5.62
N GLU A 481 -14.42 -12.35 4.33
CA GLU A 481 -13.35 -13.25 3.85
C GLU A 481 -11.95 -12.71 4.18
N SER A 482 -11.77 -11.38 4.08
CA SER A 482 -10.50 -10.68 4.36
C SER A 482 -10.04 -10.79 5.81
N ALA A 483 -10.97 -10.96 6.75
CA ALA A 483 -10.65 -11.01 8.18
C ALA A 483 -10.23 -12.42 8.64
N ILE A 484 -10.44 -13.44 7.80
CA ILE A 484 -10.18 -14.84 8.13
C ILE A 484 -8.79 -15.21 7.60
N PRO A 485 -7.91 -15.82 8.41
CA PRO A 485 -6.55 -16.17 8.03
C PRO A 485 -6.50 -17.35 7.06
N TYR A 486 -6.93 -17.10 5.82
CA TYR A 486 -7.04 -18.05 4.73
C TYR A 486 -6.35 -17.51 3.48
N LEU A 487 -5.58 -18.37 2.83
CA LEU A 487 -4.84 -18.02 1.63
C LEU A 487 -5.12 -19.06 0.54
N PRO A 488 -5.91 -18.73 -0.50
CA PRO A 488 -6.23 -19.69 -1.55
C PRO A 488 -5.00 -20.04 -2.39
N ILE A 489 -4.85 -21.31 -2.74
CA ILE A 489 -3.73 -21.86 -3.50
C ILE A 489 -4.19 -22.46 -4.83
N TRP A 490 -3.42 -22.19 -5.89
CA TRP A 490 -3.58 -22.85 -7.18
C TRP A 490 -2.81 -24.19 -7.20
N PRO A 491 -3.38 -25.29 -7.73
CA PRO A 491 -4.68 -25.40 -8.40
C PRO A 491 -5.85 -25.84 -7.50
N ASN A 492 -5.60 -26.11 -6.21
CA ASN A 492 -6.58 -26.77 -5.34
C ASN A 492 -7.78 -25.89 -4.98
N ASP A 493 -7.53 -24.66 -4.54
CA ASP A 493 -8.57 -23.74 -4.05
C ASP A 493 -9.00 -22.73 -5.12
N THR A 494 -8.14 -22.44 -6.10
CA THR A 494 -8.40 -21.46 -7.16
C THR A 494 -7.94 -21.93 -8.52
N SER A 495 -8.74 -21.63 -9.54
CA SER A 495 -8.38 -21.81 -10.96
C SER A 495 -7.51 -20.69 -11.53
N VAL A 496 -7.29 -19.62 -10.77
CA VAL A 496 -6.51 -18.45 -11.20
C VAL A 496 -5.03 -18.68 -10.95
N GLU A 497 -4.22 -18.57 -11.99
CA GLU A 497 -2.76 -18.67 -11.91
C GLU A 497 -2.13 -17.36 -11.38
N LEU A 498 -0.90 -17.47 -10.89
CA LEU A 498 -0.14 -16.34 -10.37
C LEU A 498 1.02 -15.98 -11.31
N ASN A 499 1.34 -14.70 -11.37
CA ASN A 499 2.49 -14.17 -12.10
C ASN A 499 3.79 -14.44 -11.30
N ALA A 500 4.83 -14.96 -11.95
CA ALA A 500 6.10 -15.30 -11.32
C ALA A 500 7.11 -14.13 -11.22
N TYR A 501 6.68 -12.88 -11.40
CA TYR A 501 7.57 -11.72 -11.47
C TYR A 501 8.62 -11.61 -10.34
N LEU A 502 8.31 -12.00 -9.10
CA LEU A 502 9.28 -12.00 -7.99
C LEU A 502 10.37 -13.05 -8.22
N TYR A 503 9.95 -14.26 -8.56
CA TYR A 503 10.85 -15.37 -8.88
C TYR A 503 11.69 -15.07 -10.13
N ASP A 504 11.07 -14.52 -11.17
CA ASP A 504 11.71 -14.12 -12.42
C ASP A 504 12.69 -12.95 -12.21
N PHE A 505 12.31 -11.96 -11.38
CA PHE A 505 13.20 -10.89 -10.95
C PHE A 505 14.40 -11.44 -10.19
N PHE A 506 14.18 -12.37 -9.26
CA PHE A 506 15.27 -13.00 -8.54
C PHE A 506 16.19 -13.80 -9.47
N LYS A 507 15.67 -14.41 -10.53
CA LYS A 507 16.48 -15.15 -11.52
C LYS A 507 17.33 -14.24 -12.42
N HIS A 508 16.76 -13.13 -12.90
CA HIS A 508 17.36 -12.32 -13.98
C HIS A 508 17.81 -10.91 -13.56
N GLY A 509 17.23 -10.33 -12.51
CA GLY A 509 17.56 -8.99 -12.01
C GLY A 509 17.25 -7.82 -12.97
N SER A 510 16.40 -8.04 -13.99
CA SER A 510 16.21 -7.07 -15.08
C SER A 510 14.82 -6.43 -15.10
N LEU A 511 14.77 -5.11 -14.93
CA LEU A 511 13.54 -4.32 -15.07
C LEU A 511 12.88 -4.47 -16.46
N LYS A 512 13.68 -4.65 -17.52
CA LYS A 512 13.15 -4.77 -18.89
C LYS A 512 12.37 -6.07 -19.07
N VAL A 513 12.83 -7.14 -18.43
CA VAL A 513 12.19 -8.46 -18.47
C VAL A 513 10.84 -8.40 -17.75
N LEU A 514 10.76 -7.78 -16.57
CA LEU A 514 9.49 -7.64 -15.84
C LEU A 514 8.43 -6.84 -16.60
N VAL A 515 8.83 -5.80 -17.33
CA VAL A 515 7.90 -4.98 -18.11
C VAL A 515 7.46 -5.66 -19.40
N ARG A 516 8.40 -6.36 -20.07
CA ARG A 516 8.14 -7.01 -21.37
C ARG A 516 7.41 -8.34 -21.21
N ASP A 517 7.92 -9.20 -20.32
CA ASP A 517 7.52 -10.61 -20.23
C ASP A 517 6.41 -10.79 -19.19
N ASN A 518 6.59 -10.23 -17.98
CA ASN A 518 5.60 -10.32 -16.90
C ASN A 518 4.46 -9.28 -17.03
N LEU A 519 4.49 -8.43 -18.07
CA LEU A 519 3.50 -7.39 -18.39
C LEU A 519 3.21 -6.41 -17.23
N ILE A 520 4.15 -6.21 -16.32
CA ILE A 520 4.00 -5.25 -15.23
C ILE A 520 4.29 -3.84 -15.74
N LYS A 521 3.44 -2.88 -15.38
CA LYS A 521 3.68 -1.48 -15.76
C LYS A 521 5.00 -1.02 -15.15
N ARG A 522 5.85 -0.37 -15.96
CA ARG A 522 7.17 0.13 -15.52
C ARG A 522 7.12 1.01 -14.27
N SER A 523 6.05 1.77 -14.08
CA SER A 523 5.86 2.60 -12.88
C SER A 523 5.60 1.80 -11.61
N ASP A 524 5.08 0.59 -11.75
CA ASP A 524 4.52 -0.20 -10.65
C ASP A 524 5.55 -1.25 -10.17
N VAL A 525 6.47 -1.66 -11.05
CA VAL A 525 7.54 -2.63 -10.72
C VAL A 525 8.31 -2.22 -9.46
N TRP A 526 8.70 -0.95 -9.34
CA TRP A 526 9.48 -0.50 -8.18
C TRP A 526 8.70 -0.65 -6.87
N PHE A 527 7.40 -0.35 -6.86
CA PHE A 527 6.56 -0.49 -5.67
C PHE A 527 6.43 -1.96 -5.27
N HIS A 528 6.11 -2.85 -6.22
CA HIS A 528 6.01 -4.29 -5.93
C HIS A 528 7.31 -4.87 -5.37
N LEU A 529 8.46 -4.48 -5.93
CA LEU A 529 9.76 -4.93 -5.43
C LEU A 529 10.15 -4.29 -4.09
N LYS A 530 9.82 -3.01 -3.86
CA LYS A 530 10.02 -2.33 -2.57
C LYS A 530 9.21 -3.02 -1.47
N ASP A 531 7.93 -3.27 -1.72
CA ASP A 531 7.03 -3.90 -0.77
C ASP A 531 7.55 -5.29 -0.37
N PHE A 532 7.99 -6.10 -1.34
CA PHE A 532 8.58 -7.40 -1.04
C PHE A 532 9.93 -7.30 -0.32
N SER A 533 10.77 -6.30 -0.65
CA SER A 533 12.01 -6.02 0.08
C SER A 533 11.73 -5.70 1.55
N LEU A 534 10.66 -4.94 1.84
CA LEU A 534 10.23 -4.65 3.20
C LEU A 534 9.81 -5.94 3.92
N VAL A 535 9.05 -6.81 3.26
CA VAL A 535 8.67 -8.14 3.81
C VAL A 535 9.91 -8.95 4.21
N LEU A 536 10.90 -9.08 3.32
CA LEU A 536 12.13 -9.82 3.61
C LEU A 536 12.91 -9.22 4.79
N LYS A 537 13.07 -7.90 4.81
CA LYS A 537 13.76 -7.18 5.89
C LYS A 537 13.04 -7.38 7.23
N THR A 538 11.71 -7.33 7.23
CA THR A 538 10.89 -7.55 8.42
C THR A 538 10.98 -9.01 8.90
N ILE A 539 10.98 -10.00 8.00
CA ILE A 539 11.20 -11.41 8.35
C ILE A 539 12.57 -11.58 9.03
N VAL A 540 13.64 -11.09 8.41
CA VAL A 540 15.01 -11.20 8.96
C VAL A 540 15.11 -10.55 10.34
N THR A 541 14.61 -9.31 10.47
CA THR A 541 14.65 -8.57 11.74
C THR A 541 13.84 -9.28 12.82
N SER A 542 12.68 -9.84 12.47
CA SER A 542 11.84 -10.57 13.42
C SER A 542 12.45 -11.89 13.85
N LEU A 543 13.06 -12.65 12.92
CA LEU A 543 13.77 -13.89 13.24
C LEU A 543 14.99 -13.64 14.13
N LYS A 544 15.72 -12.54 13.92
CA LYS A 544 16.78 -12.08 14.84
C LYS A 544 16.23 -11.82 16.22
N GLY A 545 15.14 -11.05 16.32
CA GLY A 545 14.47 -10.79 17.60
C GLY A 545 14.08 -12.07 18.36
N VAL A 546 13.54 -13.07 17.65
CA VAL A 546 13.18 -14.38 18.24
C VAL A 546 14.42 -15.12 18.79
N LEU A 547 15.57 -15.02 18.12
CA LEU A 547 16.83 -15.65 18.55
C LEU A 547 17.54 -14.84 19.67
N ASP A 548 17.43 -13.52 19.64
CA ASP A 548 18.09 -12.59 20.56
C ASP A 548 17.31 -12.35 21.88
N SER A 549 16.14 -12.99 22.05
CA SER A 549 15.23 -12.82 23.19
C SER A 549 15.75 -13.39 24.53
N ARG A 550 16.95 -12.96 24.93
CA ARG A 550 17.20 -12.33 26.25
C ARG A 550 17.04 -10.80 26.22
N GLY A 551 16.70 -10.17 25.09
CA GLY A 551 16.52 -8.72 24.96
C GLY A 551 15.12 -8.32 24.52
N GLY A 552 14.56 -7.28 25.14
CA GLY A 552 13.19 -6.81 24.91
C GLY A 552 12.89 -6.38 23.47
N PHE A 553 11.64 -6.60 23.08
CA PHE A 553 11.08 -6.27 21.77
C PHE A 553 10.94 -4.76 21.59
N TYR A 554 11.86 -4.14 20.86
CA TYR A 554 11.72 -2.78 20.36
C TYR A 554 11.47 -2.80 18.85
N MET A 555 10.38 -2.17 18.42
CA MET A 555 10.26 -1.66 17.05
C MET A 555 11.44 -0.72 16.81
N GLN A 556 12.32 -1.07 15.89
CA GLN A 556 13.15 -0.06 15.24
C GLN A 556 12.35 0.42 14.04
N ASP A 557 12.03 1.72 14.00
CA ASP A 557 11.26 2.34 12.93
C ASP A 557 11.90 1.99 11.56
N LEU A 558 11.30 1.00 10.87
CA LEU A 558 11.71 0.62 9.52
C LEU A 558 11.28 1.67 8.48
N ASP A 559 10.58 2.72 8.93
CA ASP A 559 10.01 3.83 8.17
C ASP A 559 10.98 5.02 8.01
N ASP A 560 12.23 4.94 8.48
CA ASP A 560 13.21 6.03 8.30
C ASP A 560 13.51 6.38 6.82
N ASP A 561 13.14 5.50 5.87
CA ASP A 561 13.22 5.78 4.43
C ASP A 561 11.95 6.43 3.85
N ASP A 562 10.86 6.49 4.61
CA ASP A 562 9.57 7.05 4.19
C ASP A 562 9.30 8.46 4.76
N ASN A 563 10.16 9.00 5.63
CA ASN A 563 10.00 10.34 6.19
C ASN A 563 10.63 11.46 5.32
N MET A 564 10.24 11.51 4.04
CA MET A 564 10.49 12.65 3.15
C MET A 564 9.17 13.17 2.54
N SER A 565 8.13 13.27 3.37
CA SER A 565 6.88 13.92 2.99
C SER A 565 6.22 14.68 4.15
N ASP A 566 6.89 15.71 4.68
CA ASP A 566 6.28 17.04 4.88
C ASP A 566 7.33 18.02 5.39
N MET A 567 7.81 18.90 4.51
CA MET A 567 8.54 20.10 4.91
C MET A 567 8.12 21.22 3.96
N SER A 568 6.93 21.77 4.20
CA SER A 568 6.65 23.14 3.78
C SER A 568 7.26 24.08 4.81
N GLU A 569 8.47 24.56 4.54
CA GLU A 569 9.01 25.71 5.26
C GLU A 569 8.13 26.94 5.00
N GLY A 570 7.66 27.53 6.09
CA GLY A 570 6.96 28.81 6.16
C GLY A 570 7.11 29.39 7.57
N ASP A 571 8.23 30.09 7.76
CA ASP A 571 8.56 31.14 8.73
C ASP A 571 7.94 31.19 10.16
N ASP A 572 8.84 30.96 11.12
CA ASP A 572 9.14 31.70 12.36
C ASP A 572 8.17 31.79 13.57
N LYS A 573 8.71 31.24 14.67
CA LYS A 573 8.74 31.78 16.05
C LYS A 573 7.43 31.97 16.81
N ALA A 574 7.01 30.92 17.52
CA ALA A 574 6.77 30.98 18.96
C ALA A 574 6.52 29.56 19.49
N ILE A 575 6.86 29.33 20.77
CA ILE A 575 6.53 28.14 21.59
C ILE A 575 7.61 27.04 21.54
N SER A 576 8.74 27.32 22.21
CA SER A 576 9.56 26.30 22.86
C SER A 576 9.50 26.54 24.37
N LYS A 577 9.04 25.53 25.13
CA LYS A 577 8.81 25.37 26.59
C LYS A 577 7.43 24.71 26.70
N VAL A 578 7.20 23.51 27.20
CA VAL A 578 7.74 22.69 28.31
C VAL A 578 7.29 21.25 27.95
N VAL A 579 8.00 20.13 28.16
CA VAL A 579 8.12 19.37 29.42
C VAL A 579 9.09 18.21 29.15
N GLU A 580 10.23 18.21 29.83
CA GLU A 580 11.00 16.99 30.11
C GLU A 580 10.38 16.30 31.33
N VAL A 581 10.14 14.99 31.25
CA VAL A 581 9.69 14.17 32.39
C VAL A 581 10.92 13.45 32.95
N GLN A 582 11.30 13.78 34.18
CA GLN A 582 12.30 13.07 34.98
C GLN A 582 11.65 12.03 35.91
N LYS A 583 12.36 10.92 36.12
CA LYS A 583 12.03 9.78 37.01
C LYS A 583 11.85 10.18 38.48
N PRO A 584 11.07 9.42 39.29
CA PRO A 584 11.03 9.63 40.74
C PRO A 584 12.01 8.71 41.50
N ALA A 585 12.56 9.25 42.60
CA ALA A 585 13.17 8.50 43.70
C ALA A 585 12.67 9.09 45.04
N GLU A 586 12.20 8.16 45.89
CA GLU A 586 12.17 8.06 47.37
C GLU A 586 11.76 9.22 48.31
N GLU A 587 10.79 8.85 49.17
CA GLU A 587 10.56 9.11 50.61
C GLU A 587 10.57 10.53 51.21
N SER A 588 9.45 10.93 51.83
CA SER A 588 9.23 10.84 53.30
C SER A 588 8.12 11.79 53.79
N ASP A 589 7.53 11.40 54.93
CA ASP A 589 6.37 11.93 55.67
C ASP A 589 6.19 13.47 55.75
N ILE A 590 4.92 13.89 55.84
CA ILE A 590 4.37 14.65 56.99
C ILE A 590 2.83 14.68 56.92
N SER A 591 2.26 14.59 58.11
CA SER A 591 0.90 14.27 58.50
C SER A 591 -0.03 15.50 58.65
N GLN A 592 -1.31 15.20 58.93
CA GLN A 592 -2.38 16.04 59.56
C GLN A 592 -3.21 16.93 58.61
N ALA A 593 -4.45 16.54 58.28
CA ALA A 593 -5.69 16.58 59.09
C ALA A 593 -6.28 17.99 59.29
N LEU A 594 -7.46 18.25 58.71
CA LEU A 594 -8.57 18.96 59.37
C LEU A 594 -9.88 18.88 58.56
N ALA A 595 -10.98 18.85 59.31
CA ALA A 595 -12.30 18.36 58.93
C ALA A 595 -13.33 19.47 58.63
N LYS A 596 -14.47 19.01 58.06
CA LYS A 596 -15.87 19.52 58.18
C LYS A 596 -16.29 20.78 57.41
N ASN A 597 -17.28 20.64 56.53
CA ASN A 597 -18.69 20.95 56.85
C ASN A 597 -19.72 20.46 55.80
N LYS A 598 -20.93 20.17 56.31
CA LYS A 598 -22.15 19.63 55.66
C LYS A 598 -23.09 20.74 55.15
N VAL A 599 -24.01 20.36 54.22
CA VAL A 599 -25.50 20.56 54.15
C VAL A 599 -25.89 20.62 52.65
N LYS A 600 -26.66 19.71 51.99
CA LYS A 600 -28.01 19.08 52.08
C LYS A 600 -29.14 19.83 51.30
N ALA A 601 -29.74 19.16 50.30
CA ALA A 601 -31.15 19.16 49.82
C ALA A 601 -31.24 18.18 48.61
N GLU A 602 -31.74 16.93 48.73
CA GLU A 602 -33.13 16.40 48.59
C GLU A 602 -33.76 16.69 47.19
N VAL A 603 -33.87 15.75 46.21
CA VAL A 603 -34.69 14.49 46.04
C VAL A 603 -36.19 14.81 45.82
N PRO A 604 -37.06 14.10 45.03
CA PRO A 604 -37.05 12.69 44.52
C PRO A 604 -37.50 12.56 43.02
N ASP A 605 -37.77 11.42 42.34
CA ASP A 605 -38.34 10.08 42.64
C ASP A 605 -37.92 9.09 41.52
N SER A 606 -37.45 7.86 41.84
CA SER A 606 -38.19 6.57 41.85
C SER A 606 -38.38 5.96 40.44
N TRP A 607 -38.09 4.69 40.13
CA TRP A 607 -38.53 3.46 40.80
C TRP A 607 -37.53 2.29 40.69
N ASN A 608 -37.47 1.52 41.78
CA ASN A 608 -36.86 0.20 41.97
C ASN A 608 -37.88 -0.93 41.64
N ASP A 609 -37.36 -2.14 41.39
CA ASP A 609 -37.77 -3.43 41.99
C ASP A 609 -36.92 -4.54 41.34
N GLU A 610 -35.90 -5.10 42.02
CA GLU A 610 -35.93 -6.21 43.00
C GLU A 610 -36.38 -7.58 42.46
N SER A 611 -35.46 -8.55 42.48
CA SER A 611 -35.61 -9.79 43.27
C SER A 611 -34.32 -10.61 43.25
N GLU A 612 -33.73 -10.77 44.44
CA GLU A 612 -32.74 -11.80 44.76
C GLU A 612 -33.46 -13.12 45.10
N ALA A 613 -32.80 -14.25 44.82
CA ALA A 613 -32.93 -15.47 45.62
C ALA A 613 -31.60 -16.24 45.61
N SER A 614 -31.11 -16.51 46.81
CA SER A 614 -29.84 -17.17 47.14
C SER A 614 -29.92 -18.70 47.16
N ALA A 615 -28.73 -19.30 47.04
CA ALA A 615 -28.23 -20.49 47.75
C ALA A 615 -28.14 -21.85 47.01
N SER A 616 -26.91 -22.35 47.01
CA SER A 616 -26.45 -23.71 47.38
C SER A 616 -25.53 -24.37 46.36
N GLU A 617 -24.35 -24.73 46.88
CA GLU A 617 -23.34 -25.60 46.28
C GLU A 617 -23.87 -27.04 46.22
N SER A 618 -23.56 -27.74 45.13
CA SER A 618 -23.40 -29.19 45.15
C SER A 618 -22.52 -29.64 43.98
N GLU A 619 -21.34 -30.15 44.33
CA GLU A 619 -20.54 -31.02 43.48
C GLU A 619 -21.34 -32.29 43.15
N GLU A 620 -21.55 -32.59 41.87
CA GLU A 620 -21.82 -33.96 41.43
C GLU A 620 -21.04 -34.28 40.16
N SER A 621 -20.31 -35.39 40.27
CA SER A 621 -19.45 -36.02 39.28
C SER A 621 -20.17 -37.10 38.46
N MET A 622 -19.59 -37.40 37.29
CA MET A 622 -19.65 -38.64 36.47
C MET A 622 -20.69 -38.66 35.31
N PRO A 623 -20.54 -39.53 34.28
CA PRO A 623 -19.37 -40.26 33.75
C PRO A 623 -19.13 -40.05 32.23
N GLY A 624 -17.97 -40.51 31.76
CA GLY A 624 -17.48 -40.31 30.40
C GLY A 624 -18.12 -41.13 29.27
N SER A 625 -17.79 -40.71 28.05
CA SER A 625 -17.78 -41.54 26.85
C SER A 625 -16.46 -41.26 26.10
N ASP A 626 -15.62 -42.29 26.07
CA ASP A 626 -14.39 -42.35 25.28
C ASP A 626 -14.68 -42.43 23.77
N ILE A 627 -13.61 -42.18 22.98
CA ILE A 627 -13.39 -42.49 21.55
C ILE A 627 -13.86 -41.35 20.61
N VAL A 628 -13.05 -40.56 19.89
CA VAL A 628 -11.75 -40.76 19.20
C VAL A 628 -10.95 -39.44 19.23
N GLY A 629 -9.77 -39.42 19.85
CA GLY A 629 -8.86 -38.27 19.81
C GLY A 629 -7.45 -38.65 20.23
N SER A 630 -6.72 -39.42 19.41
CA SER A 630 -5.40 -39.92 19.82
C SER A 630 -4.34 -40.05 18.71
N SER A 631 -4.50 -39.44 17.53
CA SER A 631 -3.39 -39.41 16.54
C SER A 631 -2.78 -38.02 16.36
N ALA A 632 -3.57 -36.96 16.27
CA ALA A 632 -3.06 -35.59 16.03
C ALA A 632 -2.25 -35.01 17.22
N ALA A 633 -2.65 -35.32 18.46
CA ALA A 633 -1.94 -34.86 19.66
C ALA A 633 -0.58 -35.58 19.83
N LYS A 634 -0.47 -36.84 19.40
CA LYS A 634 0.79 -37.60 19.45
C LYS A 634 1.77 -37.17 18.36
N GLU A 635 1.29 -36.79 17.18
CA GLU A 635 2.13 -36.15 16.14
C GLU A 635 2.61 -34.77 16.57
N ALA A 636 1.77 -33.96 17.23
CA ALA A 636 2.18 -32.65 17.75
C ALA A 636 3.28 -32.75 18.83
N VAL A 637 3.21 -33.76 19.70
CA VAL A 637 4.24 -34.01 20.73
C VAL A 637 5.51 -34.63 20.16
N ALA A 638 5.42 -35.44 19.10
CA ALA A 638 6.60 -36.00 18.42
C ALA A 638 7.39 -34.93 17.65
N ILE A 639 6.72 -33.99 16.99
CA ILE A 639 7.35 -32.86 16.29
C ILE A 639 7.97 -31.85 17.28
N GLN A 640 7.44 -31.76 18.50
CA GLN A 640 7.98 -30.89 19.56
C GLN A 640 9.37 -31.30 20.05
N SER A 641 9.75 -32.58 19.92
CA SER A 641 11.09 -33.04 20.29
C SER A 641 12.22 -32.61 19.33
N GLU A 642 11.88 -32.06 18.15
CA GLU A 642 12.85 -31.52 17.19
C GLU A 642 13.04 -29.99 17.28
N PHE A 643 12.19 -29.28 18.02
CA PHE A 643 12.31 -27.83 18.24
C PHE A 643 13.46 -27.44 19.20
N ASP A 644 14.13 -28.42 19.81
CA ASP A 644 15.13 -28.23 20.86
C ASP A 644 16.58 -28.08 20.33
N ASN A 645 16.77 -27.97 19.01
CA ASN A 645 18.07 -27.65 18.44
C ASN A 645 18.05 -26.21 17.91
N GLY A 646 18.48 -25.24 18.73
CA GLY A 646 18.67 -23.83 18.31
C GLY A 646 19.53 -23.65 17.04
N CYS A 647 20.29 -24.69 16.65
CA CYS A 647 20.99 -24.77 15.37
C CYS A 647 20.05 -24.69 14.14
N GLY A 648 18.86 -25.27 14.20
CA GLY A 648 17.92 -25.31 13.07
C GLY A 648 17.30 -23.95 12.73
N LEU A 649 17.01 -23.12 13.73
CA LEU A 649 16.48 -21.77 13.51
C LEU A 649 17.57 -20.79 13.07
N MET A 650 18.81 -20.97 13.55
CA MET A 650 19.99 -20.23 13.08
C MET A 650 20.26 -20.44 11.59
N GLN A 651 20.14 -21.69 11.10
CA GLN A 651 20.26 -21.99 9.67
C GLN A 651 19.16 -21.32 8.83
N VAL A 652 17.93 -21.30 9.33
CA VAL A 652 16.81 -20.60 8.68
C VAL A 652 17.08 -19.10 8.64
N LEU A 653 17.49 -18.47 9.75
CA LEU A 653 17.85 -17.04 9.76
C LEU A 653 18.94 -16.74 8.72
N ARG A 654 20.03 -17.52 8.71
CA ARG A 654 21.13 -17.35 7.75
C ARG A 654 20.64 -17.47 6.30
N ALA A 655 19.68 -18.36 6.02
CA ALA A 655 19.09 -18.47 4.70
C ALA A 655 18.33 -17.23 4.28
N PHE A 656 17.51 -16.68 5.17
CA PHE A 656 16.77 -15.43 4.92
C PHE A 656 17.70 -14.21 4.79
N GLU A 657 18.80 -14.14 5.55
CA GLU A 657 19.82 -13.09 5.38
C GLU A 657 20.49 -13.15 4.01
N LEU A 658 20.86 -14.35 3.54
CA LEU A 658 21.45 -14.50 2.21
C LEU A 658 20.45 -14.17 1.11
N LEU A 659 19.18 -14.52 1.29
CA LEU A 659 18.10 -14.21 0.36
C LEU A 659 17.84 -12.70 0.27
N GLU A 660 17.77 -12.02 1.41
CA GLU A 660 17.58 -10.58 1.51
C GLU A 660 18.74 -9.83 0.87
N ALA A 661 19.99 -10.22 1.18
CA ALA A 661 21.18 -9.59 0.60
C ALA A 661 21.22 -9.74 -0.94
N GLU A 662 20.91 -10.92 -1.47
CA GLU A 662 20.90 -11.15 -2.92
C GLU A 662 19.75 -10.41 -3.62
N PHE A 663 18.58 -10.35 -2.99
CA PHE A 663 17.45 -9.59 -3.51
C PHE A 663 17.75 -8.07 -3.49
N ALA A 664 18.30 -7.56 -2.39
CA ALA A 664 18.65 -6.16 -2.21
C ALA A 664 19.71 -5.72 -3.24
N ASP A 665 20.77 -6.52 -3.48
CA ASP A 665 21.78 -6.20 -4.50
C ASP A 665 21.16 -6.05 -5.90
N LYS A 666 20.25 -6.94 -6.29
CA LYS A 666 19.51 -6.84 -7.55
C LYS A 666 18.56 -5.64 -7.57
N PHE A 667 17.90 -5.35 -6.44
CA PHE A 667 16.96 -4.23 -6.32
C PHE A 667 17.67 -2.86 -6.40
N TYR A 668 18.81 -2.70 -5.74
CA TYR A 668 19.62 -1.49 -5.82
C TYR A 668 20.12 -1.21 -7.24
N LYS A 669 20.46 -2.25 -8.01
CA LYS A 669 20.84 -2.13 -9.43
C LYS A 669 19.69 -1.62 -10.33
N ILE A 670 18.43 -1.76 -9.91
CA ILE A 670 17.27 -1.16 -10.61
C ILE A 670 17.06 0.31 -10.22
N GLY A 671 17.33 0.66 -8.96
CA GLY A 671 17.13 2.01 -8.41
C GLY A 671 18.25 3.00 -8.74
N ALA A 672 19.46 2.50 -9.04
CA ALA A 672 20.61 3.29 -9.51
C ALA A 672 20.52 3.63 -11.00
#